data_AF-A0A915Q013-F1
#
_entry.id   AF-A0A915Q013-F1
#
_cell.length_a   1.000
_cell.length_b   1.000
_cell.length_c   1.000
_cell.angle_alpha   90.00
_cell.angle_beta   90.00
_cell.angle_gamma   90.00
#
_symmetry.space_group_name_H-M   'P 1'
#
loop_
_entity.id
_entity.type
_entity.pdbx_description
1 polymer ?
#
loop_
_entity_poly.entity_id
_entity_poly.type
_entity_poly.pdbx_seq_one_letter_code
_entity_poly.pdbx_strand_id
1 'polypeptide(L)'
;MESCSTNGTILEVPGRIASVELFNFMCHESLKIDFDVRNRNCFFIGGSNGSGKSALFAALNMGLGGRGSQNERGNAVKQYIRDGQNRAKIRIVLTNRGFGKHPDYGDAIAVERTINLTSSTYLLKSLIYERERWNEKVISHKKTDLDKILARFSIQLDNPVFWMSQNRCREFLQDLKPQKLYNVWSTVSAENLFNMFVIDAQIFDQPNIYFCMSKFSDFVVVDSFNGTKIEIERLDEDRKRVQNMEQNKQNLFDLKNILRWLPIRDCQKDLCRHSELLAKAVEVYTKLQEGFEAKEKLKTDYLQKLDQLQKNKEKLQEKANNLRAELNKLEKDKKNRHNETLDTGRQLSIMERNQRILDAEISSMELQLKEIEEKRNQGPHYNIAGAEAELFELENQCAAMKKKQFLVEKKKQRFEMELTDIVKSERSLEAEISHCNSVLRELLVEKERTVAMQQSDIARFGASVPQIVNLVRQNVAKFSKKPIGPIGAYIKMKDDSWALAVEQCLRHLLSAWLCDNARDRNILDSLLQKYNIQAAGYIVSKFSESRYDVTLYEPPLEYVTVARMITVTDDNVFNVLIDQTQMESILLFGSDSLARKLMAQNVPFNYEASLYTSWKFISQLFSFALELRFCFVNFKPPKNVYKGFTRNGDEVFAKTSNQVYRFYANHRYPKSTILTSTTEKVSSRALDDQITKVENELLDNKASLAKIQKIRQKMEAEMTNEMQQSNQEMQSIKNNEARLRSLQKRLDAARFEGSVDGQVMNLVSSLDQYRKEKEELIQSGEVLQQKLVKSRQLLRNAELIRAEKAKELEDCENELKKSEVRFSKFGENDLDFEACSNEVNKINICEDEHRQKLSKLETHKNGLEEKIKALNVKLKKMNEEASELVSVAPPDFASLPETTEAEERCRELERRIQVAQESLEGAVVSEEAMGILRDDYEHLRKKYSNAKRVVLKMKDHLRLRNEKFLEVRNLTAERLNELYSGLMSIRNFRGSLIINHHERAIYLKAETQKNQEIDRHDIRDPHEGKRNLQNFKGLSGGERTYISACFVMALWQAMETPVRCMDEFDVFLDLNNRKIVMELFADLATRQFPSHQFIFFTPQGVADFARRDRVQLFEMPKVRN
;
A
#
# COMPACT_ATOMS: atom_id res chain seq x y z
N MET A 1 53.77 -23.39 8.05
CA MET A 1 53.66 -23.49 6.59
C MET A 1 54.99 -23.99 6.07
N GLU A 2 55.00 -25.20 5.53
CA GLU A 2 56.08 -25.67 4.66
C GLU A 2 56.11 -24.85 3.37
N SER A 3 57.33 -24.70 2.86
CA SER A 3 57.73 -24.00 1.66
C SER A 3 57.06 -24.51 0.38
N CYS A 4 56.43 -23.62 -0.37
CA CYS A 4 56.26 -23.78 -1.82
C CYS A 4 57.10 -22.71 -2.51
N SER A 5 58.27 -23.13 -2.99
CA SER A 5 59.03 -22.43 -4.01
C SER A 5 58.64 -23.01 -5.37
N THR A 6 58.13 -22.19 -6.29
CA THR A 6 58.12 -22.45 -7.75
C THR A 6 57.70 -21.16 -8.51
N ASN A 7 58.64 -20.60 -9.26
CA ASN A 7 58.48 -19.78 -10.48
C ASN A 7 57.56 -18.53 -10.47
N GLY A 8 57.97 -17.49 -9.76
CA GLY A 8 58.60 -16.30 -10.37
C GLY A 8 57.82 -15.29 -11.24
N THR A 9 56.62 -15.54 -11.76
CA THR A 9 55.93 -14.54 -12.62
C THR A 9 54.77 -13.84 -11.90
N ILE A 10 54.82 -12.50 -11.85
CA ILE A 10 53.74 -11.66 -11.32
C ILE A 10 52.48 -11.87 -12.17
N LEU A 11 51.32 -12.05 -11.53
CA LEU A 11 50.03 -12.12 -12.21
C LEU A 11 49.84 -10.87 -13.10
N GLU A 12 49.62 -11.06 -14.39
CA GLU A 12 49.40 -9.95 -15.33
C GLU A 12 48.05 -9.28 -15.02
N VAL A 13 48.10 -7.97 -14.73
CA VAL A 13 46.93 -7.12 -14.45
C VAL A 13 47.00 -5.89 -15.38
N PRO A 14 45.86 -5.46 -15.96
CA PRO A 14 45.82 -4.29 -16.81
C PRO A 14 45.93 -2.99 -15.97
N GLY A 15 46.41 -1.91 -16.60
CA GLY A 15 46.51 -0.59 -15.97
C GLY A 15 47.80 -0.29 -15.23
N ARG A 16 48.82 -1.17 -15.27
CA ARG A 16 50.16 -0.87 -14.73
C ARG A 16 50.93 0.01 -15.72
N ILE A 17 51.71 0.96 -15.20
CA ILE A 17 52.54 1.87 -15.98
C ILE A 17 53.82 1.14 -16.40
N ALA A 18 53.93 0.85 -17.69
CA ALA A 18 55.09 0.20 -18.28
C ALA A 18 56.20 1.22 -18.62
N SER A 19 55.86 2.41 -19.10
CA SER A 19 56.84 3.46 -19.37
C SER A 19 56.25 4.87 -19.38
N VAL A 20 57.13 5.85 -19.19
CA VAL A 20 56.83 7.29 -19.24
C VAL A 20 57.90 8.00 -20.04
N GLU A 21 57.47 8.79 -21.03
CA GLU A 21 58.33 9.62 -21.87
C GLU A 21 57.85 11.08 -21.80
N LEU A 22 58.76 12.00 -21.49
CA LEU A 22 58.54 13.44 -21.37
C LEU A 22 59.38 14.17 -22.40
N PHE A 23 58.78 15.14 -23.10
CA PHE A 23 59.48 16.04 -24.01
C PHE A 23 59.13 17.49 -23.71
N ASN A 24 60.15 18.33 -23.53
CA ASN A 24 60.02 19.76 -23.21
C ASN A 24 59.06 20.03 -22.03
N PHE A 25 59.13 19.20 -20.99
CA PHE A 25 58.22 19.24 -19.85
C PHE A 25 58.95 19.70 -18.59
N MET A 26 58.55 20.86 -18.06
CA MET A 26 59.22 21.56 -16.95
C MET A 26 60.75 21.65 -17.13
N CYS A 27 61.53 20.93 -16.33
CA CYS A 27 62.98 20.95 -16.34
C CYS A 27 63.58 19.93 -17.32
N HIS A 28 62.78 19.05 -17.92
CA HIS A 28 63.26 17.97 -18.78
C HIS A 28 63.09 18.31 -20.26
N GLU A 29 64.20 18.30 -21.01
CA GLU A 29 64.17 18.32 -22.48
C GLU A 29 63.58 17.03 -23.04
N SER A 30 64.12 15.91 -22.56
CA SER A 30 63.72 14.56 -22.91
C SER A 30 64.04 13.68 -21.71
N LEU A 31 63.04 12.98 -21.19
CA LEU A 31 63.21 11.97 -20.14
C LEU A 31 62.40 10.74 -20.50
N LYS A 32 63.02 9.56 -20.40
CA LYS A 32 62.35 8.27 -20.60
C LYS A 32 62.67 7.34 -19.43
N ILE A 33 61.62 6.75 -18.86
CA ILE A 33 61.73 5.75 -17.79
C ILE A 33 60.88 4.55 -18.17
N ASP A 34 61.52 3.37 -18.20
CA ASP A 34 60.89 2.09 -18.48
C ASP A 34 60.86 1.25 -17.20
N PHE A 35 59.66 0.86 -16.76
CA PHE A 35 59.43 0.05 -15.58
C PHE A 35 59.39 -1.45 -15.97
N ASP A 36 60.21 -2.29 -15.33
CA ASP A 36 60.15 -3.75 -15.51
C ASP A 36 58.93 -4.34 -14.80
N VAL A 37 57.74 -4.11 -15.35
CA VAL A 37 56.46 -4.56 -14.78
C VAL A 37 56.28 -6.08 -14.83
N ARG A 38 57.10 -6.81 -15.58
CA ARG A 38 57.02 -8.28 -15.70
C ARG A 38 57.63 -8.96 -14.48
N ASN A 39 58.81 -8.50 -14.05
CA ASN A 39 59.55 -9.13 -12.95
C ASN A 39 59.48 -8.35 -11.63
N ARG A 40 59.11 -7.06 -11.68
CA ARG A 40 59.16 -6.16 -10.53
C ARG A 40 57.82 -5.45 -10.34
N ASN A 41 57.56 -5.05 -9.10
CA ASN A 41 56.32 -4.36 -8.76
C ASN A 41 56.49 -3.21 -7.76
N CYS A 42 57.70 -3.04 -7.20
CA CYS A 42 58.05 -1.93 -6.32
C CYS A 42 59.19 -1.11 -6.95
N PHE A 43 58.97 0.19 -7.15
CA PHE A 43 59.88 1.09 -7.86
C PHE A 43 60.21 2.30 -6.97
N PHE A 44 61.48 2.51 -6.66
CA PHE A 44 61.94 3.71 -5.96
C PHE A 44 62.65 4.64 -6.93
N ILE A 45 62.27 5.92 -6.92
CA ILE A 45 62.86 6.98 -7.72
C ILE A 45 63.53 7.98 -6.76
N GLY A 46 64.85 7.85 -6.66
CA GLY A 46 65.73 8.67 -5.83
C GLY A 46 66.36 9.84 -6.60
N GLY A 47 66.86 10.84 -5.88
CA GLY A 47 67.67 11.92 -6.46
C GLY A 47 67.70 13.16 -5.55
N SER A 48 68.72 14.00 -5.64
CA SER A 48 68.79 15.23 -4.84
C SER A 48 67.72 16.25 -5.23
N ASN A 49 67.42 17.22 -4.38
CA ASN A 49 66.53 18.34 -4.73
C ASN A 49 67.00 19.02 -6.03
N GLY A 50 66.06 19.32 -6.94
CA GLY A 50 66.36 19.88 -8.27
C GLY A 50 66.62 18.86 -9.40
N SER A 51 66.61 17.55 -9.13
CA SER A 51 66.71 16.47 -10.14
C SER A 51 65.44 16.28 -11.01
N GLY A 52 64.39 17.07 -10.79
CA GLY A 52 63.16 16.97 -11.57
C GLY A 52 62.25 15.79 -11.21
N LYS A 53 62.37 15.19 -10.02
CA LYS A 53 61.46 14.13 -9.51
C LYS A 53 60.00 14.57 -9.47
N SER A 54 59.72 15.74 -8.90
CA SER A 54 58.37 16.30 -8.84
C SER A 54 57.79 16.60 -10.23
N ALA A 55 58.65 16.84 -11.23
CA ALA A 55 58.21 16.98 -12.62
C ALA A 55 57.72 15.65 -13.21
N LEU A 56 58.41 14.54 -12.92
CA LEU A 56 57.97 13.20 -13.32
C LEU A 56 56.66 12.79 -12.62
N PHE A 57 56.55 13.04 -11.31
CA PHE A 57 55.31 12.84 -10.56
C PHE A 57 54.16 13.64 -11.19
N ALA A 58 54.34 14.95 -11.40
CA ALA A 58 53.31 15.78 -12.04
C ALA A 58 52.96 15.32 -13.46
N ALA A 59 53.94 14.86 -14.24
CA ALA A 59 53.70 14.37 -15.59
C ALA A 59 52.84 13.11 -15.63
N LEU A 60 53.05 12.18 -14.69
CA LEU A 60 52.23 10.97 -14.54
C LEU A 60 50.76 11.32 -14.27
N ASN A 61 50.50 12.22 -13.33
CA ASN A 61 49.14 12.70 -13.02
C ASN A 61 48.51 13.40 -14.23
N MET A 62 49.25 14.32 -14.87
CA MET A 62 48.73 15.09 -15.98
C MET A 62 48.52 14.26 -17.24
N GLY A 63 49.43 13.34 -17.57
CA GLY A 63 49.31 12.48 -18.74
C GLY A 63 48.07 11.58 -18.67
N LEU A 64 47.72 11.12 -17.47
CA LEU A 64 46.52 10.30 -17.22
C LEU A 64 45.24 11.13 -16.97
N GLY A 65 45.18 12.42 -17.31
CA GLY A 65 43.91 13.17 -17.25
C GLY A 65 43.68 14.03 -16.00
N GLY A 66 44.63 14.05 -15.06
CA GLY A 66 44.57 14.82 -13.82
C GLY A 66 44.58 16.34 -14.01
N ARG A 67 44.12 17.06 -12.98
CA ARG A 67 43.99 18.53 -12.99
C ARG A 67 45.30 19.18 -12.51
N GLY A 68 45.71 20.29 -13.13
CA GLY A 68 46.93 21.01 -12.74
C GLY A 68 46.96 21.44 -11.27
N SER A 69 45.81 21.80 -10.71
CA SER A 69 45.66 22.17 -9.29
C SER A 69 46.03 21.05 -8.30
N GLN A 70 46.07 19.79 -8.74
CA GLN A 70 46.39 18.64 -7.88
C GLN A 70 47.89 18.46 -7.65
N ASN A 71 48.74 19.13 -8.45
CA ASN A 71 50.20 18.97 -8.42
C ASN A 71 50.91 20.24 -7.90
N GLU A 72 50.21 21.06 -7.09
CA GLU A 72 50.77 22.13 -6.25
C GLU A 72 51.52 23.27 -6.99
N ARG A 73 51.46 23.32 -8.33
CA ARG A 73 52.25 24.26 -9.16
C ARG A 73 51.43 25.20 -10.06
N GLY A 74 50.14 25.35 -9.77
CA GLY A 74 49.24 26.36 -10.38
C GLY A 74 48.09 25.78 -11.21
N ASN A 75 47.11 26.63 -11.52
CA ASN A 75 45.86 26.20 -12.20
C ASN A 75 46.02 25.99 -13.72
N ALA A 76 47.05 26.57 -14.35
CA ALA A 76 47.16 26.62 -15.80
C ALA A 76 48.13 25.57 -16.35
N VAL A 77 47.61 24.65 -17.18
CA VAL A 77 48.38 23.54 -17.79
C VAL A 77 49.60 24.01 -18.61
N LYS A 78 49.56 25.24 -19.15
CA LYS A 78 50.69 25.85 -19.89
C LYS A 78 51.96 26.03 -19.05
N GLN A 79 51.85 26.11 -17.71
CA GLN A 79 52.99 26.28 -16.79
C GLN A 79 53.89 25.04 -16.71
N TYR A 80 53.46 23.93 -17.31
CA TYR A 80 54.21 22.68 -17.34
C TYR A 80 55.09 22.54 -18.59
N ILE A 81 55.05 23.50 -19.51
CA ILE A 81 55.95 23.57 -20.66
C ILE A 81 57.31 24.10 -20.19
N ARG A 82 58.40 23.48 -20.65
CA ARG A 82 59.76 23.96 -20.37
C ARG A 82 59.95 25.40 -20.85
N ASP A 83 60.65 26.21 -20.06
CA ASP A 83 60.91 27.61 -20.40
C ASP A 83 61.57 27.74 -21.78
N GLY A 84 61.10 28.70 -22.58
CA GLY A 84 61.54 28.92 -23.96
C GLY A 84 60.91 27.99 -25.01
N GLN A 85 60.08 27.02 -24.60
CA GLN A 85 59.39 26.11 -25.52
C GLN A 85 57.91 26.47 -25.66
N ASN A 86 57.30 26.12 -26.79
CA ASN A 86 55.88 26.37 -27.08
C ASN A 86 54.99 25.12 -26.95
N ARG A 87 55.61 23.95 -26.78
CA ARG A 87 54.95 22.64 -26.74
C ARG A 87 55.68 21.69 -25.81
N ALA A 88 54.90 20.99 -24.98
CA ALA A 88 55.36 19.84 -24.21
C ALA A 88 54.56 18.59 -24.59
N LYS A 89 55.18 17.42 -24.50
CA LYS A 89 54.53 16.12 -24.75
C LYS A 89 54.79 15.16 -23.59
N ILE A 90 53.74 14.50 -23.13
CA ILE A 90 53.78 13.42 -22.15
C ILE A 90 53.25 12.17 -22.84
N ARG A 91 53.95 11.05 -22.70
CA ARG A 91 53.51 9.75 -23.19
C ARG A 91 53.63 8.72 -22.08
N ILE A 92 52.53 8.05 -21.78
CA ILE A 92 52.44 7.03 -20.73
C ILE A 92 51.92 5.75 -21.35
N VAL A 93 52.60 4.63 -21.11
CA VAL A 93 52.17 3.32 -21.61
C VAL A 93 51.62 2.49 -20.45
N LEU A 94 50.37 2.02 -20.60
CA LEU A 94 49.67 1.16 -19.66
C LEU A 94 49.60 -0.28 -20.18
N THR A 95 49.74 -1.27 -19.30
CA THR A 95 49.52 -2.69 -19.63
C THR A 95 48.05 -2.98 -19.91
N ASN A 96 47.75 -3.86 -20.87
CA ASN A 96 46.37 -4.30 -21.18
C ASN A 96 46.28 -5.82 -21.31
N ARG A 97 46.79 -6.53 -20.28
CA ARG A 97 46.82 -8.00 -20.22
C ARG A 97 46.20 -8.50 -18.93
N GLY A 98 45.71 -9.73 -18.94
CA GLY A 98 45.03 -10.34 -17.80
C GLY A 98 43.52 -10.05 -17.73
N PHE A 99 42.92 -10.40 -16.59
CA PHE A 99 41.50 -10.20 -16.32
C PHE A 99 41.17 -8.69 -16.21
N GLY A 100 40.10 -8.23 -16.85
CA GLY A 100 39.73 -6.80 -16.89
C GLY A 100 40.30 -6.00 -18.08
N LYS A 101 41.04 -6.62 -19.00
CA LYS A 101 41.59 -5.94 -20.20
C LYS A 101 40.49 -5.23 -21.01
N HIS A 102 40.84 -4.12 -21.65
CA HIS A 102 39.96 -3.41 -22.57
C HIS A 102 39.95 -4.14 -23.93
N PRO A 103 38.77 -4.52 -24.47
CA PRO A 103 38.69 -5.34 -25.68
C PRO A 103 39.16 -4.62 -26.95
N ASP A 104 38.93 -3.30 -27.05
CA ASP A 104 39.28 -2.52 -28.24
C ASP A 104 40.79 -2.18 -28.37
N TYR A 105 41.60 -2.55 -27.38
CA TYR A 105 43.05 -2.29 -27.37
C TYR A 105 43.83 -3.61 -27.33
N GLY A 106 45.03 -3.58 -27.89
CA GLY A 106 45.98 -4.70 -27.94
C GLY A 106 46.65 -4.99 -26.59
N ASP A 107 47.92 -5.36 -26.62
CA ASP A 107 48.71 -5.72 -25.44
C ASP A 107 48.94 -4.56 -24.45
N ALA A 108 48.97 -3.32 -24.95
CA ALA A 108 49.20 -2.13 -24.15
C ALA A 108 48.47 -0.90 -24.75
N ILE A 109 48.31 0.14 -23.92
CA ILE A 109 47.64 1.39 -24.28
C ILE A 109 48.63 2.54 -24.10
N ALA A 110 48.92 3.28 -25.16
CA ALA A 110 49.70 4.52 -25.06
C ALA A 110 48.76 5.72 -24.94
N VAL A 111 48.91 6.48 -23.86
CA VAL A 111 48.23 7.74 -23.61
C VAL A 111 49.21 8.86 -23.87
N GLU A 112 48.98 9.62 -24.94
CA GLU A 112 49.79 10.79 -25.30
C GLU A 112 49.02 12.08 -25.04
N ARG A 113 49.58 12.95 -24.19
CA ARG A 113 49.06 14.30 -23.95
C ARG A 113 50.02 15.32 -24.56
N THR A 114 49.51 16.15 -25.46
CA THR A 114 50.28 17.27 -26.03
C THR A 114 49.74 18.58 -25.47
N ILE A 115 50.62 19.38 -24.88
CA ILE A 115 50.30 20.66 -24.23
C ILE A 115 50.94 21.77 -25.05
N ASN A 116 50.12 22.66 -25.59
CA ASN A 116 50.54 23.90 -26.23
C ASN A 116 50.17 25.09 -25.33
N LEU A 117 50.65 26.28 -25.70
CA LEU A 117 50.33 27.52 -24.97
C LEU A 117 48.82 27.83 -24.87
N THR A 118 48.03 27.37 -25.85
CA THR A 118 46.59 27.64 -25.97
C THR A 118 45.69 26.42 -25.77
N SER A 119 46.20 25.20 -25.99
CA SER A 119 45.38 23.98 -26.05
C SER A 119 46.07 22.78 -25.43
N SER A 120 45.31 21.82 -24.91
CA SER A 120 45.79 20.50 -24.46
C SER A 120 44.98 19.41 -25.15
N THR A 121 45.65 18.47 -25.83
CA THR A 121 45.00 17.38 -26.58
C THR A 121 45.46 16.01 -26.08
N TYR A 122 44.58 15.00 -26.23
CA TYR A 122 44.88 13.60 -25.92
C TYR A 122 44.86 12.76 -27.19
N LEU A 123 45.72 11.75 -27.22
CA LEU A 123 45.78 10.74 -28.26
C LEU A 123 45.94 9.37 -27.60
N LEU A 124 44.98 8.48 -27.84
CA LEU A 124 44.93 7.13 -27.29
C LEU A 124 45.29 6.14 -28.40
N LYS A 125 46.36 5.38 -28.19
CA LYS A 125 46.84 4.37 -29.14
C LYS A 125 46.82 2.98 -28.53
N SER A 126 46.42 2.01 -29.34
CA SER A 126 46.62 0.60 -29.09
C SER A 126 48.02 0.19 -29.53
N LEU A 127 48.73 -0.52 -28.66
CA LEU A 127 50.02 -1.13 -28.92
C LEU A 127 49.84 -2.64 -29.02
N ILE A 128 50.19 -3.22 -30.16
CA ILE A 128 50.11 -4.67 -30.41
C ILE A 128 51.52 -5.19 -30.62
N TYR A 129 51.88 -6.26 -29.92
CA TYR A 129 53.18 -6.89 -30.06
C TYR A 129 53.14 -7.97 -31.16
N GLU A 130 53.64 -7.65 -32.34
CA GLU A 130 53.64 -8.55 -33.50
C GLU A 130 55.04 -8.58 -34.15
N ARG A 131 55.53 -9.78 -34.50
CA ARG A 131 56.84 -9.96 -35.19
C ARG A 131 58.02 -9.25 -34.49
N GLU A 132 58.09 -9.36 -33.17
CA GLU A 132 59.13 -8.75 -32.32
C GLU A 132 59.20 -7.21 -32.39
N ARG A 133 58.14 -6.54 -32.88
CA ARG A 133 58.03 -5.09 -32.89
C ARG A 133 56.68 -4.63 -32.33
N TRP A 134 56.69 -3.44 -31.75
CA TRP A 134 55.47 -2.78 -31.29
C TRP A 134 54.85 -2.01 -32.45
N ASN A 135 53.64 -2.40 -32.85
CA ASN A 135 52.84 -1.66 -33.82
C ASN A 135 51.85 -0.75 -33.08
N GLU A 136 51.79 0.52 -33.49
CA GLU A 136 50.88 1.50 -32.88
C GLU A 136 49.69 1.81 -33.79
N LYS A 137 48.48 1.77 -33.23
CA LYS A 137 47.24 2.17 -33.92
C LYS A 137 46.49 3.21 -33.10
N VAL A 138 46.18 4.36 -33.69
CA VAL A 138 45.35 5.39 -33.03
C VAL A 138 43.90 4.90 -32.93
N ILE A 139 43.31 4.99 -31.74
CA ILE A 139 41.92 4.56 -31.45
C ILE A 139 41.02 5.77 -31.17
N SER A 140 41.47 6.74 -30.37
CA SER A 140 40.65 7.91 -30.01
C SER A 140 41.48 9.15 -29.70
N HIS A 141 40.85 10.32 -29.84
CA HIS A 141 41.38 11.64 -29.47
C HIS A 141 40.62 12.27 -28.30
N LYS A 142 39.59 11.59 -27.77
CA LYS A 142 38.66 12.16 -26.77
C LYS A 142 39.16 11.87 -25.36
N LYS A 143 39.18 12.90 -24.50
CA LYS A 143 39.44 12.72 -23.07
C LYS A 143 38.42 11.79 -22.40
N THR A 144 37.15 11.87 -22.81
CA THR A 144 36.08 11.04 -22.25
C THR A 144 36.33 9.54 -22.43
N ASP A 145 37.04 9.12 -23.49
CA ASP A 145 37.41 7.72 -23.68
C ASP A 145 38.60 7.33 -22.79
N LEU A 146 39.52 8.26 -22.50
CA LEU A 146 40.56 8.06 -21.48
C LEU A 146 39.92 7.86 -20.11
N ASP A 147 38.95 8.71 -19.73
CA ASP A 147 38.25 8.60 -18.45
C ASP A 147 37.55 7.23 -18.30
N LYS A 148 37.01 6.65 -19.38
CA LYS A 148 36.46 5.28 -19.40
C LYS A 148 37.52 4.20 -19.17
N ILE A 149 38.69 4.34 -19.80
CA ILE A 149 39.81 3.40 -19.61
C ILE A 149 40.30 3.44 -18.16
N LEU A 150 40.47 4.64 -17.59
CA LEU A 150 40.89 4.82 -16.20
C LEU A 150 39.86 4.26 -15.24
N ALA A 151 38.55 4.48 -15.49
CA ALA A 151 37.48 3.89 -14.69
C ALA A 151 37.51 2.36 -14.75
N ARG A 152 37.69 1.76 -15.94
CA ARG A 152 37.78 0.30 -16.12
C ARG A 152 38.98 -0.30 -15.39
N PHE A 153 40.12 0.40 -15.40
CA PHE A 153 41.33 -0.03 -14.70
C PHE A 153 41.36 0.41 -13.23
N SER A 154 40.29 1.00 -12.70
CA SER A 154 40.24 1.49 -11.32
C SER A 154 41.36 2.48 -10.97
N ILE A 155 41.75 3.34 -11.92
CA ILE A 155 42.76 4.39 -11.73
C ILE A 155 42.04 5.69 -11.34
N GLN A 156 42.20 6.11 -10.08
CA GLN A 156 41.52 7.28 -9.51
C GLN A 156 42.51 8.36 -9.07
N LEU A 157 42.79 9.32 -9.95
CA LEU A 157 43.76 10.40 -9.68
C LEU A 157 43.30 11.40 -8.59
N ASP A 158 41.99 11.52 -8.40
CA ASP A 158 41.39 12.39 -7.39
C ASP A 158 41.50 11.80 -5.97
N ASN A 159 41.71 10.49 -5.86
CA ASN A 159 41.81 9.80 -4.58
C ASN A 159 43.20 10.07 -3.95
N PRO A 160 43.27 10.74 -2.77
CA PRO A 160 44.55 11.10 -2.15
C PRO A 160 45.36 9.89 -1.68
N VAL A 161 44.73 8.73 -1.53
CA VAL A 161 45.38 7.48 -1.15
C VAL A 161 45.99 6.77 -2.36
N PHE A 162 45.43 6.96 -3.57
CA PHE A 162 46.02 6.47 -4.83
C PHE A 162 47.19 7.36 -5.28
N TRP A 163 46.99 8.68 -5.21
CA TRP A 163 47.94 9.70 -5.63
C TRP A 163 48.29 10.64 -4.48
N MET A 164 49.37 10.30 -3.76
CA MET A 164 49.78 11.01 -2.55
C MET A 164 50.98 11.93 -2.83
N SER A 165 50.69 13.22 -3.06
CA SER A 165 51.72 14.27 -3.20
C SER A 165 52.33 14.64 -1.85
N GLN A 166 53.45 15.36 -1.85
CA GLN A 166 54.11 15.81 -0.63
C GLN A 166 53.18 16.59 0.31
N ASN A 167 52.42 17.59 -0.16
CA ASN A 167 51.51 18.33 0.72
C ASN A 167 50.30 17.50 1.13
N ARG A 168 49.80 16.59 0.27
CA ARG A 168 48.73 15.66 0.64
C ARG A 168 49.18 14.69 1.73
N CYS A 169 50.39 14.15 1.64
CA CYS A 169 51.02 13.39 2.73
C CYS A 169 51.05 14.24 4.01
N ARG A 170 51.55 15.48 3.94
CA ARG A 170 51.65 16.37 5.10
C ARG A 170 50.30 16.66 5.75
N GLU A 171 49.31 17.09 4.97
CA GLU A 171 47.96 17.41 5.45
C GLU A 171 47.27 16.17 6.05
N PHE A 172 47.44 15.00 5.42
CA PHE A 172 46.82 13.76 5.85
C PHE A 172 47.47 13.18 7.12
N LEU A 173 48.81 13.23 7.20
CA LEU A 173 49.58 12.73 8.35
C LEU A 173 49.52 13.67 9.57
N GLN A 174 49.20 14.96 9.38
CA GLN A 174 49.11 15.95 10.46
C GLN A 174 47.67 16.15 11.00
N ASP A 175 46.63 15.97 10.18
CA ASP A 175 45.23 16.21 10.56
C ASP A 175 44.40 14.90 10.60
N LEU A 176 44.60 14.09 11.64
CA LEU A 176 43.92 12.80 11.89
C LEU A 176 42.44 12.93 12.34
N LYS A 177 41.72 13.93 11.84
CA LYS A 177 40.31 14.15 12.20
C LYS A 177 39.43 12.95 11.79
N PRO A 178 38.55 12.46 12.68
CA PRO A 178 37.74 11.27 12.41
C PRO A 178 36.90 11.33 11.12
N GLN A 179 36.33 12.50 10.81
CA GLN A 179 35.50 12.70 9.62
C GLN A 179 36.31 12.66 8.31
N LYS A 180 37.54 13.19 8.32
CA LYS A 180 38.43 13.16 7.14
C LYS A 180 38.86 11.72 6.84
N LEU A 181 39.20 10.96 7.87
CA LEU A 181 39.54 9.54 7.75
C LEU A 181 38.38 8.72 7.20
N TYR A 182 37.15 8.99 7.66
CA TYR A 182 35.94 8.35 7.13
C TYR A 182 35.71 8.68 5.65
N ASN A 183 35.81 9.95 5.25
CA ASN A 183 35.63 10.35 3.85
C ASN A 183 36.66 9.69 2.92
N VAL A 184 37.90 9.57 3.39
CA VAL A 184 38.96 8.91 2.64
C VAL A 184 38.68 7.41 2.53
N TRP A 185 38.32 6.76 3.64
CA TRP A 185 37.91 5.36 3.63
C TRP A 185 36.65 5.14 2.77
N SER A 186 35.65 6.01 2.79
CA SER A 186 34.43 5.86 2.00
C SER A 186 34.69 6.04 0.50
N THR A 187 35.60 6.96 0.13
CA THR A 187 36.10 7.12 -1.24
C THR A 187 36.88 5.87 -1.71
N VAL A 188 37.54 5.19 -0.79
CA VAL A 188 38.41 4.03 -1.03
C VAL A 188 37.65 2.69 -0.99
N SER A 189 36.63 2.58 -0.14
CA SER A 189 35.93 1.33 0.21
C SER A 189 34.63 1.14 -0.59
N ALA A 190 33.81 0.17 -0.16
CA ALA A 190 32.64 -0.42 -0.81
C ALA A 190 31.65 0.53 -1.54
N GLU A 191 31.65 1.85 -1.29
CA GLU A 191 30.87 2.82 -2.06
C GLU A 191 31.36 2.97 -3.52
N ASN A 192 32.68 2.82 -3.78
CA ASN A 192 33.21 2.80 -5.14
C ASN A 192 33.20 1.41 -5.79
N LEU A 193 33.35 0.32 -5.02
CA LEU A 193 33.04 -1.03 -5.51
C LEU A 193 31.56 -1.14 -5.89
N PHE A 194 30.64 -0.50 -5.17
CA PHE A 194 29.23 -0.43 -5.54
C PHE A 194 29.04 0.35 -6.86
N ASN A 195 29.72 1.48 -7.07
CA ASN A 195 29.70 2.18 -8.34
C ASN A 195 30.38 1.38 -9.48
N MET A 196 31.43 0.61 -9.18
CA MET A 196 32.10 -0.23 -10.17
C MET A 196 31.29 -1.47 -10.50
N PHE A 197 30.70 -2.18 -9.53
CA PHE A 197 29.74 -3.26 -9.76
C PHE A 197 28.47 -2.76 -10.47
N VAL A 198 28.07 -1.51 -10.26
CA VAL A 198 26.99 -0.88 -11.05
C VAL A 198 27.40 -0.69 -12.48
N ILE A 199 28.60 -0.16 -12.72
CA ILE A 199 29.13 0.10 -14.05
C ILE A 199 29.44 -1.22 -14.76
N ASP A 200 29.98 -2.22 -14.08
CA ASP A 200 30.25 -3.56 -14.60
C ASP A 200 28.97 -4.37 -14.79
N ALA A 201 27.95 -4.27 -13.93
CA ALA A 201 26.63 -4.84 -14.21
C ALA A 201 25.91 -4.11 -15.36
N GLN A 202 26.21 -2.83 -15.59
CA GLN A 202 25.75 -2.09 -16.78
C GLN A 202 26.51 -2.49 -18.06
N ILE A 203 27.72 -3.06 -17.95
CA ILE A 203 28.59 -3.38 -19.10
C ILE A 203 28.61 -4.90 -19.43
N PHE A 204 28.54 -5.78 -18.44
CA PHE A 204 28.73 -7.24 -18.61
C PHE A 204 27.44 -8.06 -18.66
N ASP A 205 26.28 -7.50 -18.32
CA ASP A 205 24.98 -8.17 -18.47
C ASP A 205 24.31 -7.78 -19.80
N GLN A 206 24.97 -8.13 -20.91
CA GLN A 206 24.36 -8.16 -22.25
C GLN A 206 23.28 -9.26 -22.28
N PRO A 207 22.15 -9.19 -23.03
CA PRO A 207 21.50 -8.10 -23.77
C PRO A 207 20.17 -7.65 -23.12
N ASN A 208 19.76 -8.25 -21.99
CA ASN A 208 18.43 -8.02 -21.41
C ASN A 208 18.28 -6.62 -20.79
N ILE A 209 19.32 -6.07 -20.16
CA ILE A 209 19.27 -4.74 -19.55
C ILE A 209 19.37 -3.66 -20.64
N TYR A 210 20.17 -3.83 -21.68
CA TYR A 210 20.22 -2.89 -22.81
C TYR A 210 18.96 -2.99 -23.70
N PHE A 211 18.37 -4.17 -23.88
CA PHE A 211 17.05 -4.35 -24.50
C PHE A 211 15.93 -3.72 -23.67
N CYS A 212 16.01 -3.80 -22.34
CA CYS A 212 15.09 -3.07 -21.46
C CYS A 212 15.34 -1.56 -21.54
N MET A 213 16.58 -1.09 -21.37
CA MET A 213 16.94 0.33 -21.33
C MET A 213 16.70 1.04 -22.68
N SER A 214 16.96 0.39 -23.82
CA SER A 214 16.67 0.93 -25.15
C SER A 214 15.18 1.02 -25.46
N LYS A 215 14.31 0.26 -24.77
CA LYS A 215 12.86 0.48 -24.77
C LYS A 215 12.36 1.45 -23.68
N PHE A 216 13.23 1.81 -22.73
CA PHE A 216 12.94 2.74 -21.63
C PHE A 216 13.32 4.19 -21.96
N SER A 217 14.17 4.44 -22.96
CA SER A 217 14.54 5.81 -23.38
C SER A 217 13.38 6.60 -24.01
N ASP A 218 12.24 5.95 -24.27
CA ASP A 218 11.05 6.60 -24.83
C ASP A 218 9.98 6.99 -23.80
N PHE A 219 10.17 6.80 -22.49
CA PHE A 219 9.08 7.18 -21.57
C PHE A 219 9.48 7.56 -20.14
N VAL A 220 9.17 8.80 -19.78
CA VAL A 220 9.25 9.42 -18.45
C VAL A 220 8.47 8.59 -17.42
N VAL A 221 9.21 8.03 -16.46
CA VAL A 221 8.76 6.99 -15.52
C VAL A 221 8.14 7.63 -14.28
N VAL A 222 6.81 7.48 -14.16
CA VAL A 222 5.93 7.38 -12.98
C VAL A 222 4.56 7.96 -13.34
N ASP A 223 4.51 9.16 -13.94
CA ASP A 223 3.24 9.82 -14.29
C ASP A 223 2.49 9.10 -15.42
N SER A 224 3.20 8.55 -16.41
CA SER A 224 2.55 7.74 -17.45
C SER A 224 2.09 6.38 -16.97
N PHE A 225 2.71 5.80 -15.94
CA PHE A 225 2.24 4.49 -15.46
C PHE A 225 0.85 4.63 -14.82
N ASN A 226 0.63 5.75 -14.12
CA ASN A 226 -0.68 6.14 -13.63
C ASN A 226 -1.61 6.56 -14.78
N GLY A 227 -1.11 7.32 -15.77
CA GLY A 227 -1.87 7.70 -16.96
C GLY A 227 -2.40 6.49 -17.75
N THR A 228 -1.52 5.54 -18.10
CA THR A 228 -1.87 4.30 -18.80
C THR A 228 -2.76 3.39 -17.96
N LYS A 229 -2.61 3.39 -16.62
CA LYS A 229 -3.54 2.67 -15.74
C LYS A 229 -4.95 3.27 -15.80
N ILE A 230 -5.05 4.60 -15.68
CA ILE A 230 -6.33 5.33 -15.77
C ILE A 230 -6.97 5.11 -17.14
N GLU A 231 -6.16 5.10 -18.20
CA GLU A 231 -6.61 4.85 -19.57
C GLU A 231 -7.12 3.41 -19.76
N ILE A 232 -6.44 2.40 -19.20
CA ILE A 232 -6.94 1.01 -19.18
C ILE A 232 -8.25 0.91 -18.40
N GLU A 233 -8.38 1.61 -17.26
CA GLU A 233 -9.61 1.61 -16.45
C GLU A 233 -10.76 2.26 -17.21
N ARG A 234 -10.52 3.38 -17.91
CA ARG A 234 -11.50 4.02 -18.81
C ARG A 234 -11.93 3.09 -19.95
N LEU A 235 -10.98 2.49 -20.67
CA LEU A 235 -11.27 1.56 -21.77
C LEU A 235 -12.01 0.30 -21.29
N ASP A 236 -11.73 -0.20 -20.07
CA ASP A 236 -12.46 -1.32 -19.46
C ASP A 236 -13.91 -0.95 -19.13
N GLU A 237 -14.14 0.26 -18.62
CA GLU A 237 -15.48 0.79 -18.38
C GLU A 237 -16.27 0.95 -19.68
N ASP A 238 -15.66 1.55 -20.71
CA ASP A 238 -16.32 1.75 -22.01
C ASP A 238 -16.62 0.41 -22.70
N ARG A 239 -15.70 -0.56 -22.64
CA ARG A 239 -15.96 -1.93 -23.12
C ARG A 239 -17.17 -2.57 -22.43
N LYS A 240 -17.28 -2.45 -21.09
CA LYS A 240 -18.42 -2.99 -20.33
C LYS A 240 -19.72 -2.28 -20.68
N ARG A 241 -19.68 -0.96 -20.89
CA ARG A 241 -20.85 -0.17 -21.32
C ARG A 241 -21.36 -0.64 -22.66
N VAL A 242 -20.48 -0.88 -23.63
CA VAL A 242 -20.92 -1.34 -24.96
C VAL A 242 -21.44 -2.79 -24.91
N GLN A 243 -20.77 -3.70 -24.19
CA GLN A 243 -21.29 -5.06 -24.02
C GLN A 243 -22.69 -5.09 -23.39
N ASN A 244 -22.93 -4.24 -22.38
CA ASN A 244 -24.25 -4.10 -21.77
C ASN A 244 -25.27 -3.50 -22.76
N MET A 245 -24.87 -2.50 -23.56
CA MET A 245 -25.73 -1.94 -24.61
C MET A 245 -26.12 -2.99 -25.66
N GLU A 246 -25.18 -3.83 -26.12
CA GLU A 246 -25.41 -4.88 -27.11
C GLU A 246 -26.35 -5.97 -26.57
N GLN A 247 -26.13 -6.39 -25.32
CA GLN A 247 -27.06 -7.29 -24.62
C GLN A 247 -28.45 -6.66 -24.48
N ASN A 248 -28.55 -5.36 -24.15
CA ASN A 248 -29.84 -4.68 -24.06
C ASN A 248 -30.53 -4.54 -25.42
N LYS A 249 -29.79 -4.33 -26.51
CA LYS A 249 -30.34 -4.35 -27.89
C LYS A 249 -30.89 -5.72 -28.25
N GLN A 250 -30.17 -6.79 -27.92
CA GLN A 250 -30.64 -8.17 -28.15
C GLN A 250 -31.90 -8.47 -27.32
N ASN A 251 -31.88 -8.14 -26.02
CA ASN A 251 -33.03 -8.29 -25.14
C ASN A 251 -34.24 -7.48 -25.63
N LEU A 252 -34.01 -6.27 -26.17
CA LEU A 252 -35.06 -5.43 -26.76
C LEU A 252 -35.64 -6.06 -28.03
N PHE A 253 -34.79 -6.63 -28.88
CA PHE A 253 -35.24 -7.34 -30.09
C PHE A 253 -36.13 -8.54 -29.73
N ASP A 254 -35.69 -9.37 -28.79
CA ASP A 254 -36.45 -10.53 -28.32
C ASP A 254 -37.77 -10.11 -27.66
N LEU A 255 -37.74 -9.06 -26.84
CA LEU A 255 -38.94 -8.50 -26.20
C LEU A 255 -39.91 -7.87 -27.21
N LYS A 256 -39.41 -7.20 -28.26
CA LYS A 256 -40.25 -6.66 -29.35
C LYS A 256 -40.92 -7.76 -30.16
N ASN A 257 -40.27 -8.92 -30.33
CA ASN A 257 -40.89 -10.08 -30.95
C ASN A 257 -41.99 -10.66 -30.05
N ILE A 258 -41.78 -10.71 -28.74
CA ILE A 258 -42.80 -11.12 -27.76
C ILE A 258 -44.00 -10.16 -27.73
N LEU A 259 -43.76 -8.84 -27.75
CA LEU A 259 -44.80 -7.80 -27.72
C LEU A 259 -45.82 -7.94 -28.86
N ARG A 260 -45.45 -8.54 -29.99
CA ARG A 260 -46.36 -8.78 -31.13
C ARG A 260 -47.42 -9.86 -30.83
N TRP A 261 -47.13 -10.79 -29.92
CA TRP A 261 -48.02 -11.90 -29.56
C TRP A 261 -48.86 -11.62 -28.29
N LEU A 262 -48.48 -10.63 -27.48
CA LEU A 262 -49.20 -10.28 -26.24
C LEU A 262 -50.65 -9.80 -26.49
N PRO A 263 -50.94 -8.95 -27.49
CA PRO A 263 -52.32 -8.49 -27.75
C PRO A 263 -53.28 -9.65 -28.07
N ILE A 264 -52.79 -10.69 -28.76
CA ILE A 264 -53.55 -11.89 -29.09
C ILE A 264 -53.84 -12.69 -27.82
N ARG A 265 -52.80 -12.96 -27.01
CA ARG A 265 -52.93 -13.64 -25.73
C ARG A 265 -53.92 -12.95 -24.78
N ASP A 266 -53.81 -11.64 -24.65
CA ASP A 266 -54.65 -10.85 -23.74
C ASP A 266 -56.08 -10.86 -24.19
N CYS A 267 -56.31 -10.72 -25.49
CA CYS A 267 -57.64 -10.82 -26.07
C CYS A 267 -58.24 -12.23 -25.84
N GLN A 268 -57.44 -13.31 -25.87
CA GLN A 268 -57.91 -14.67 -25.52
C GLN A 268 -58.23 -14.83 -24.03
N LYS A 269 -57.38 -14.29 -23.14
CA LYS A 269 -57.59 -14.32 -21.69
C LYS A 269 -58.82 -13.50 -21.29
N ASP A 270 -59.01 -12.32 -21.87
CA ASP A 270 -60.17 -11.46 -21.62
C ASP A 270 -61.45 -12.09 -22.14
N LEU A 271 -61.42 -12.74 -23.31
CA LEU A 271 -62.56 -13.49 -23.83
C LEU A 271 -63.01 -14.60 -22.87
N CYS A 272 -62.05 -15.42 -22.42
CA CYS A 272 -62.31 -16.51 -21.48
C CYS A 272 -62.88 -15.97 -20.15
N ARG A 273 -62.24 -14.93 -19.59
CA ARG A 273 -62.67 -14.27 -18.35
C ARG A 273 -64.08 -13.68 -18.47
N HIS A 274 -64.40 -12.97 -19.55
CA HIS A 274 -65.73 -12.38 -19.74
C HIS A 274 -66.81 -13.44 -19.93
N SER A 275 -66.50 -14.57 -20.59
CA SER A 275 -67.43 -15.69 -20.76
C SER A 275 -67.80 -16.37 -19.43
N GLU A 276 -66.84 -16.57 -18.53
CA GLU A 276 -67.09 -17.13 -17.20
C GLU A 276 -67.84 -16.16 -16.27
N LEU A 277 -67.57 -14.85 -16.38
CA LEU A 277 -68.26 -13.81 -15.59
C LEU A 277 -69.73 -13.66 -16.00
N LEU A 278 -70.03 -13.80 -17.29
CA LEU A 278 -71.41 -13.74 -17.80
C LEU A 278 -72.25 -14.89 -17.23
N ALA A 279 -71.71 -16.12 -17.24
CA ALA A 279 -72.40 -17.30 -16.70
C ALA A 279 -72.78 -17.13 -15.21
N LYS A 280 -71.88 -16.52 -14.40
CA LYS A 280 -72.11 -16.27 -12.98
C LYS A 280 -73.05 -15.08 -12.71
N ALA A 281 -73.04 -14.05 -13.55
CA ALA A 281 -73.89 -12.87 -13.37
C ALA A 281 -75.38 -13.17 -13.62
N VAL A 282 -75.69 -14.06 -14.58
CA VAL A 282 -77.07 -14.46 -14.91
C VAL A 282 -77.77 -15.16 -13.74
N GLU A 283 -77.05 -16.02 -13.01
CA GLU A 283 -77.61 -16.81 -11.91
C GLU A 283 -77.93 -15.97 -10.65
N VAL A 284 -77.15 -14.91 -10.41
CA VAL A 284 -77.27 -14.04 -9.23
C VAL A 284 -78.38 -13.00 -9.41
N TYR A 285 -78.57 -12.48 -10.63
CA TYR A 285 -79.58 -11.46 -10.93
C TYR A 285 -81.01 -11.90 -10.58
N THR A 286 -81.38 -13.14 -10.93
CA THR A 286 -82.74 -13.66 -10.75
C THR A 286 -83.19 -13.84 -9.30
N LYS A 287 -82.25 -13.92 -8.33
CA LYS A 287 -82.58 -14.14 -6.91
C LYS A 287 -82.69 -12.84 -6.09
N LEU A 288 -82.21 -11.71 -6.61
CA LEU A 288 -82.11 -10.45 -5.88
C LEU A 288 -83.32 -9.51 -6.08
N GLN A 289 -84.11 -9.72 -7.13
CA GLN A 289 -85.16 -8.80 -7.60
C GLN A 289 -86.42 -8.76 -6.72
N GLU A 290 -86.76 -9.88 -6.07
CA GLU A 290 -88.00 -10.03 -5.31
C GLU A 290 -87.95 -9.40 -3.90
N GLY A 291 -86.78 -8.95 -3.40
CA GLY A 291 -86.59 -8.48 -2.01
C GLY A 291 -86.42 -6.96 -1.82
N PHE A 292 -86.42 -6.17 -2.89
CA PHE A 292 -85.95 -4.78 -2.87
C PHE A 292 -87.05 -3.71 -2.66
N GLU A 293 -88.29 -3.94 -3.09
CA GLU A 293 -89.35 -2.90 -3.13
C GLU A 293 -89.90 -2.42 -1.76
N ALA A 294 -89.54 -3.07 -0.65
CA ALA A 294 -90.09 -2.78 0.67
C ALA A 294 -89.25 -1.81 1.55
N LYS A 295 -88.01 -1.45 1.17
CA LYS A 295 -87.05 -0.73 2.05
C LYS A 295 -86.86 0.77 1.76
N GLU A 296 -87.48 1.33 0.71
CA GLU A 296 -87.11 2.65 0.12
C GLU A 296 -87.63 3.90 0.83
N LYS A 297 -88.67 3.75 1.62
CA LYS A 297 -89.37 4.89 2.21
C LYS A 297 -88.77 5.39 3.53
N LEU A 298 -87.80 4.67 4.11
CA LEU A 298 -87.29 4.93 5.47
C LEU A 298 -85.90 5.63 5.47
N LYS A 299 -85.32 5.84 4.29
CA LYS A 299 -83.91 6.16 4.03
C LYS A 299 -83.58 7.66 3.98
N THR A 300 -84.52 8.47 3.51
CA THR A 300 -84.28 9.84 3.04
C THR A 300 -84.10 10.89 4.14
N ASP A 301 -84.67 10.68 5.33
CA ASP A 301 -84.75 11.74 6.36
C ASP A 301 -83.47 11.91 7.18
N TYR A 302 -82.61 10.91 7.22
CA TYR A 302 -81.46 10.89 8.11
C TYR A 302 -80.12 11.21 7.40
N LEU A 303 -80.06 11.21 6.06
CA LEU A 303 -78.85 11.51 5.27
C LEU A 303 -78.38 12.98 5.36
N GLN A 304 -79.30 13.92 5.60
CA GLN A 304 -78.98 15.36 5.60
C GLN A 304 -78.16 15.83 6.81
N LYS A 305 -78.19 15.11 7.95
CA LYS A 305 -77.42 15.48 9.16
C LYS A 305 -75.95 15.03 9.14
N LEU A 306 -75.57 14.07 8.27
CA LEU A 306 -74.21 13.48 8.22
C LEU A 306 -73.19 14.28 7.41
N ASP A 307 -73.61 14.90 6.31
CA ASP A 307 -72.72 15.58 5.36
C ASP A 307 -72.03 16.83 5.95
N GLN A 308 -72.66 17.47 6.95
CA GLN A 308 -72.13 18.68 7.58
C GLN A 308 -70.88 18.43 8.45
N LEU A 309 -70.75 17.24 9.03
CA LEU A 309 -69.70 16.91 10.02
C LEU A 309 -68.42 16.34 9.38
N GLN A 310 -68.52 15.73 8.20
CA GLN A 310 -67.40 15.09 7.50
C GLN A 310 -66.48 16.12 6.80
N LYS A 311 -67.05 17.20 6.24
CA LYS A 311 -66.33 18.28 5.54
C LYS A 311 -65.36 19.10 6.42
N ASN A 312 -65.55 19.10 7.74
CA ASN A 312 -64.67 19.85 8.66
C ASN A 312 -63.42 19.06 9.07
N LYS A 313 -63.47 17.72 9.05
CA LYS A 313 -62.34 16.85 9.40
C LYS A 313 -61.27 16.82 8.29
N GLU A 314 -61.72 16.74 7.03
CA GLU A 314 -60.82 16.67 5.86
C GLU A 314 -59.96 17.94 5.69
N LYS A 315 -60.55 19.12 5.93
CA LYS A 315 -59.84 20.41 5.82
C LYS A 315 -58.70 20.58 6.83
N LEU A 316 -58.83 20.03 8.04
CA LEU A 316 -57.79 20.11 9.08
C LEU A 316 -56.64 19.14 8.80
N GLN A 317 -56.95 17.97 8.22
CA GLN A 317 -55.96 16.93 7.93
C GLN A 317 -55.07 17.30 6.73
N GLU A 318 -55.63 17.97 5.72
CA GLU A 318 -54.89 18.52 4.59
C GLU A 318 -53.92 19.63 5.02
N LYS A 319 -54.34 20.50 5.94
CA LYS A 319 -53.51 21.59 6.48
C LYS A 319 -52.30 21.08 7.27
N ALA A 320 -52.46 20.01 8.07
CA ALA A 320 -51.36 19.41 8.83
C ALA A 320 -50.32 18.71 7.92
N ASN A 321 -50.76 18.05 6.86
CA ASN A 321 -49.87 17.40 5.90
C ASN A 321 -49.02 18.41 5.11
N ASN A 322 -49.61 19.55 4.74
CA ASN A 322 -48.90 20.62 4.04
C ASN A 322 -47.82 21.26 4.94
N LEU A 323 -48.10 21.52 6.22
CA LEU A 323 -47.13 22.03 7.20
C LEU A 323 -45.95 21.07 7.44
N ARG A 324 -46.20 19.75 7.46
CA ARG A 324 -45.13 18.73 7.57
C ARG A 324 -44.20 18.72 6.35
N ALA A 325 -44.74 18.87 5.15
CA ALA A 325 -43.94 18.94 3.93
C ALA A 325 -43.07 20.21 3.88
N GLU A 326 -43.57 21.33 4.39
CA GLU A 326 -42.89 22.62 4.44
C GLU A 326 -41.73 22.63 5.47
N LEU A 327 -41.93 22.02 6.64
CA LEU A 327 -40.89 21.85 7.66
C LEU A 327 -39.69 21.02 7.18
N ASN A 328 -39.95 19.95 6.42
CA ASN A 328 -38.89 19.11 5.84
C ASN A 328 -38.03 19.87 4.81
N LYS A 329 -38.63 20.82 4.06
CA LYS A 329 -37.88 21.68 3.14
C LYS A 329 -37.00 22.68 3.91
N LEU A 330 -37.55 23.32 4.95
CA LEU A 330 -36.83 24.26 5.81
C LEU A 330 -35.65 23.61 6.56
N GLU A 331 -35.74 22.33 6.90
CA GLU A 331 -34.64 21.59 7.54
C GLU A 331 -33.45 21.35 6.61
N LYS A 332 -33.71 21.06 5.33
CA LYS A 332 -32.65 20.96 4.31
C LYS A 332 -31.98 22.32 4.08
N ASP A 333 -32.77 23.38 4.00
CA ASP A 333 -32.28 24.75 3.82
C ASP A 333 -31.42 25.23 5.00
N LYS A 334 -31.79 24.89 6.24
CA LYS A 334 -30.98 25.16 7.43
C LYS A 334 -29.60 24.51 7.32
N LYS A 335 -29.56 23.22 6.93
CA LYS A 335 -28.31 22.45 6.84
C LYS A 335 -27.37 23.04 5.79
N ASN A 336 -27.91 23.47 4.64
CA ASN A 336 -27.14 24.12 3.59
C ASN A 336 -26.55 25.45 4.05
N ARG A 337 -27.37 26.33 4.66
CA ARG A 337 -26.91 27.63 5.20
C ARG A 337 -25.89 27.49 6.33
N HIS A 338 -25.99 26.43 7.14
CA HIS A 338 -25.01 26.12 8.18
C HIS A 338 -23.64 25.76 7.59
N ASN A 339 -23.61 24.91 6.56
CA ASN A 339 -22.37 24.53 5.87
C ASN A 339 -21.70 25.73 5.18
N GLU A 340 -22.48 26.59 4.51
CA GLU A 340 -21.97 27.83 3.90
C GLU A 340 -21.35 28.78 4.92
N THR A 341 -21.95 28.89 6.11
CA THR A 341 -21.45 29.70 7.22
C THR A 341 -20.13 29.16 7.78
N LEU A 342 -19.98 27.83 7.85
CA LEU A 342 -18.73 27.19 8.28
C LEU A 342 -17.61 27.38 7.25
N ASP A 343 -17.91 27.26 5.96
CA ASP A 343 -16.93 27.42 4.88
C ASP A 343 -16.40 28.87 4.79
N THR A 344 -17.31 29.85 4.82
CA THR A 344 -16.92 31.28 4.87
C THR A 344 -16.14 31.63 6.14
N GLY A 345 -16.47 31.02 7.30
CA GLY A 345 -15.70 31.20 8.53
C GLY A 345 -14.27 30.64 8.44
N ARG A 346 -14.08 29.51 7.76
CA ARG A 346 -12.75 28.93 7.51
C ARG A 346 -11.92 29.83 6.60
N GLN A 347 -12.49 30.30 5.49
CA GLN A 347 -11.81 31.22 4.57
C GLN A 347 -11.35 32.51 5.28
N LEU A 348 -12.21 33.09 6.13
CA LEU A 348 -11.88 34.29 6.91
C LEU A 348 -10.69 34.06 7.87
N SER A 349 -10.70 32.95 8.62
CA SER A 349 -9.60 32.61 9.55
C SER A 349 -8.25 32.35 8.87
N ILE A 350 -8.25 31.81 7.64
CA ILE A 350 -7.03 31.67 6.84
C ILE A 350 -6.50 33.05 6.43
N MET A 351 -7.38 33.96 6.02
CA MET A 351 -6.97 35.31 5.64
C MET A 351 -6.50 36.17 6.81
N GLU A 352 -7.16 36.11 7.96
CA GLU A 352 -6.71 36.77 9.20
C GLU A 352 -5.30 36.29 9.62
N ARG A 353 -4.99 35.00 9.38
CA ARG A 353 -3.66 34.46 9.61
C ARG A 353 -2.62 35.04 8.64
N ASN A 354 -2.95 35.16 7.36
CA ASN A 354 -2.05 35.72 6.34
C ASN A 354 -1.80 37.22 6.59
N GLN A 355 -2.82 37.97 7.01
CA GLN A 355 -2.68 39.36 7.41
C GLN A 355 -1.69 39.54 8.57
N ARG A 356 -1.77 38.69 9.61
CA ARG A 356 -0.82 38.74 10.74
C ARG A 356 0.62 38.44 10.34
N ILE A 357 0.82 37.58 9.34
CA ILE A 357 2.15 37.27 8.80
C ILE A 357 2.72 38.50 8.09
N LEU A 358 1.93 39.13 7.22
CA LEU A 358 2.33 40.36 6.54
C LEU A 358 2.56 41.53 7.51
N ASP A 359 1.75 41.65 8.58
CA ASP A 359 1.95 42.65 9.63
C ASP A 359 3.30 42.49 10.34
N ALA A 360 3.71 41.25 10.61
CA ALA A 360 5.01 40.96 11.21
C ALA A 360 6.17 41.27 10.25
N GLU A 361 6.01 40.98 8.96
CA GLU A 361 7.00 41.26 7.91
C GLU A 361 7.16 42.78 7.67
N ILE A 362 6.06 43.51 7.54
CA ILE A 362 6.05 44.98 7.42
C ILE A 362 6.69 45.62 8.65
N SER A 363 6.30 45.19 9.86
CA SER A 363 6.89 45.72 11.11
C SER A 363 8.39 45.46 11.19
N SER A 364 8.86 44.31 10.71
CA SER A 364 10.29 43.99 10.66
C SER A 364 11.04 44.88 9.66
N MET A 365 10.45 45.18 8.49
CA MET A 365 11.10 46.02 7.48
C MET A 365 11.04 47.51 7.84
N GLU A 366 9.97 47.97 8.49
CA GLU A 366 9.86 49.34 9.03
C GLU A 366 10.89 49.58 10.13
N LEU A 367 11.15 48.59 10.98
CA LEU A 367 12.22 48.64 11.97
C LEU A 367 13.60 48.75 11.29
N GLN A 368 13.82 48.01 10.20
CA GLN A 368 15.06 48.08 9.41
C GLN A 368 15.25 49.44 8.72
N LEU A 369 14.19 50.04 8.16
CA LEU A 369 14.24 51.39 7.60
C LEU A 369 14.56 52.42 8.67
N LYS A 370 13.90 52.34 9.82
CA LYS A 370 14.12 53.27 10.93
C LYS A 370 15.55 53.19 11.46
N GLU A 371 16.11 51.98 11.57
CA GLU A 371 17.51 51.77 11.95
C GLU A 371 18.51 52.27 10.89
N ILE A 372 18.18 52.22 9.60
CA ILE A 372 19.04 52.74 8.51
C ILE A 372 18.94 54.27 8.41
N GLU A 373 17.76 54.85 8.64
CA GLU A 373 17.54 56.30 8.71
C GLU A 373 18.15 56.93 9.98
N GLU A 374 18.12 56.24 11.12
CA GLU A 374 18.82 56.65 12.34
C GLU A 374 20.34 56.63 12.13
N LYS A 375 20.88 55.66 11.37
CA LYS A 375 22.28 55.61 10.92
C LYS A 375 22.66 56.69 9.89
N ARG A 376 21.68 57.29 9.19
CA ARG A 376 21.91 58.43 8.28
C ARG A 376 22.11 59.75 9.05
N ASN A 377 21.45 59.90 10.20
CA ASN A 377 21.46 61.13 10.98
C ASN A 377 22.58 61.19 12.04
N GLN A 378 23.24 60.06 12.33
CA GLN A 378 24.37 60.00 13.26
C GLN A 378 25.61 59.54 12.48
N GLY A 379 26.55 60.46 12.25
CA GLY A 379 27.83 60.16 11.62
C GLY A 379 28.62 59.06 12.35
N PRO A 380 29.70 58.55 11.74
CA PRO A 380 30.28 57.26 12.11
C PRO A 380 31.09 57.35 13.40
N HIS A 381 30.44 57.17 14.54
CA HIS A 381 31.07 56.59 15.73
C HIS A 381 30.03 56.02 16.70
N TYR A 382 30.38 54.84 17.26
CA TYR A 382 29.70 54.05 18.30
C TYR A 382 28.53 53.15 17.82
N ASN A 383 28.37 51.89 18.21
CA ASN A 383 28.82 51.20 19.44
C ASN A 383 28.88 49.67 19.23
N ILE A 384 30.00 49.12 18.75
CA ILE A 384 30.17 47.66 18.54
C ILE A 384 30.00 46.89 19.86
N ALA A 385 30.48 47.48 20.98
CA ALA A 385 30.41 46.88 22.30
C ALA A 385 28.97 46.72 22.84
N GLY A 386 28.05 47.63 22.50
CA GLY A 386 26.64 47.53 22.90
C GLY A 386 25.92 46.39 22.17
N ALA A 387 26.21 46.21 20.88
CA ALA A 387 25.64 45.12 20.08
C ALA A 387 26.21 43.75 20.47
N GLU A 388 27.49 43.68 20.88
CA GLU A 388 28.10 42.45 21.40
C GLU A 388 27.49 42.03 22.75
N ALA A 389 27.15 42.98 23.64
CA ALA A 389 26.48 42.70 24.90
C ALA A 389 25.04 42.18 24.69
N GLU A 390 24.28 42.79 23.78
CA GLU A 390 22.93 42.35 23.43
C GLU A 390 22.92 40.96 22.77
N LEU A 391 23.93 40.65 21.95
CA LEU A 391 24.11 39.33 21.32
C LEU A 391 24.36 38.25 22.38
N PHE A 392 25.20 38.52 23.37
CA PHE A 392 25.46 37.60 24.49
C PHE A 392 24.21 37.34 25.35
N GLU A 393 23.40 38.37 25.59
CA GLU A 393 22.16 38.24 26.36
C GLU A 393 21.10 37.42 25.62
N LEU A 394 20.92 37.67 24.32
CA LEU A 394 20.03 36.89 23.44
C LEU A 394 20.48 35.44 23.27
N GLU A 395 21.80 35.18 23.20
CA GLU A 395 22.36 33.82 23.18
C GLU A 395 22.02 33.05 24.46
N ASN A 396 22.17 33.69 25.63
CA ASN A 396 21.82 33.09 26.92
C ASN A 396 20.31 32.82 27.04
N GLN A 397 19.46 33.73 26.56
CA GLN A 397 18.01 33.54 26.54
C GLN A 397 17.61 32.39 25.59
N CYS A 398 18.21 32.30 24.40
CA CYS A 398 17.98 31.20 23.46
C CYS A 398 18.43 29.85 24.06
N ALA A 399 19.57 29.81 24.76
CA ALA A 399 20.06 28.62 25.43
C ALA A 399 19.13 28.16 26.58
N ALA A 400 18.63 29.11 27.39
CA ALA A 400 17.69 28.82 28.47
C ALA A 400 16.35 28.28 27.95
N MET A 401 15.82 28.85 26.85
CA MET A 401 14.57 28.37 26.25
C MET A 401 14.73 27.01 25.55
N LYS A 402 15.87 26.74 24.91
CA LYS A 402 16.18 25.40 24.36
C LYS A 402 16.21 24.31 25.45
N LYS A 403 16.69 24.63 26.66
CA LYS A 403 16.62 23.70 27.82
C LYS A 403 15.18 23.42 28.26
N LYS A 404 14.31 24.44 28.28
CA LYS A 404 12.87 24.26 28.58
C LYS A 404 12.17 23.41 27.51
N GLN A 405 12.47 23.64 26.23
CA GLN A 405 11.94 22.85 25.11
C GLN A 405 12.27 21.35 25.25
N PHE A 406 13.51 21.03 25.64
CA PHE A 406 13.91 19.63 25.87
C PHE A 406 13.10 18.96 26.99
N LEU A 407 12.76 19.68 28.06
CA LEU A 407 11.93 19.17 29.16
C LEU A 407 10.49 18.90 28.72
N VAL A 408 9.92 19.78 27.88
CA VAL A 408 8.56 19.61 27.34
C VAL A 408 8.50 18.45 26.35
N GLU A 409 9.50 18.27 25.49
CA GLU A 409 9.55 17.11 24.58
C GLU A 409 9.62 15.78 25.36
N LYS A 410 10.34 15.75 26.48
CA LYS A 410 10.39 14.57 27.36
C LYS A 410 9.05 14.28 28.03
N LYS A 411 8.28 15.32 28.42
CA LYS A 411 6.92 15.14 28.94
C LYS A 411 5.96 14.63 27.87
N LYS A 412 6.03 15.18 26.66
CA LYS A 412 5.25 14.74 25.50
C LYS A 412 5.46 13.24 25.21
N GLN A 413 6.72 12.78 25.21
CA GLN A 413 7.01 11.35 25.03
C GLN A 413 6.38 10.45 26.12
N ARG A 414 6.26 10.94 27.36
CA ARG A 414 5.56 10.21 28.43
C ARG A 414 4.06 10.13 28.16
N PHE A 415 3.44 11.25 27.82
CA PHE A 415 2.01 11.29 27.48
C PHE A 415 1.69 10.40 26.28
N GLU A 416 2.51 10.41 25.23
CA GLU A 416 2.34 9.53 24.06
C GLU A 416 2.37 8.05 24.47
N MET A 417 3.30 7.64 25.34
CA MET A 417 3.38 6.27 25.82
C MET A 417 2.15 5.87 26.64
N GLU A 418 1.75 6.68 27.61
CA GLU A 418 0.56 6.42 28.44
C GLU A 418 -0.73 6.38 27.59
N LEU A 419 -0.85 7.24 26.57
CA LEU A 419 -2.00 7.28 25.67
C LEU A 419 -2.05 6.02 24.79
N THR A 420 -0.90 5.50 24.36
CA THR A 420 -0.87 4.21 23.64
C THR A 420 -1.35 3.04 24.48
N ASP A 421 -1.05 3.01 25.78
CA ASP A 421 -1.47 1.94 26.68
C ASP A 421 -2.97 2.03 27.03
N ILE A 422 -3.49 3.26 27.18
CA ILE A 422 -4.93 3.51 27.32
C ILE A 422 -5.68 3.03 26.06
N VAL A 423 -5.21 3.37 24.86
CA VAL A 423 -5.84 2.96 23.59
C VAL A 423 -5.81 1.44 23.40
N LYS A 424 -4.74 0.75 23.81
CA LYS A 424 -4.70 -0.72 23.80
C LYS A 424 -5.76 -1.31 24.73
N SER A 425 -5.90 -0.74 25.93
CA SER A 425 -6.89 -1.18 26.92
C SER A 425 -8.33 -0.96 26.43
N GLU A 426 -8.60 0.17 25.77
CA GLU A 426 -9.88 0.47 25.11
C GLU A 426 -10.22 -0.58 24.05
N ARG A 427 -9.28 -0.89 23.14
CA ARG A 427 -9.49 -1.90 22.09
C ARG A 427 -9.74 -3.30 22.64
N SER A 428 -9.10 -3.68 23.74
CA SER A 428 -9.35 -4.97 24.40
C SER A 428 -10.79 -5.06 24.89
N LEU A 429 -11.26 -4.02 25.60
CA LEU A 429 -12.64 -3.97 26.10
C LEU A 429 -13.68 -3.93 24.97
N GLU A 430 -13.40 -3.23 23.87
CA GLU A 430 -14.28 -3.23 22.68
C GLU A 430 -14.39 -4.63 22.06
N ALA A 431 -13.28 -5.38 22.01
CA ALA A 431 -13.28 -6.77 21.52
C ALA A 431 -14.08 -7.70 22.45
N GLU A 432 -13.92 -7.55 23.77
CA GLU A 432 -14.69 -8.30 24.78
C GLU A 432 -16.19 -7.99 24.69
N ILE A 433 -16.58 -6.72 24.56
CA ILE A 433 -17.97 -6.30 24.35
C ILE A 433 -18.53 -6.93 23.07
N SER A 434 -17.77 -6.92 21.98
CA SER A 434 -18.19 -7.55 20.73
C SER A 434 -18.38 -9.07 20.89
N HIS A 435 -17.49 -9.73 21.64
CA HIS A 435 -17.59 -11.15 21.94
C HIS A 435 -18.85 -11.47 22.77
N CYS A 436 -19.08 -10.76 23.89
CA CYS A 436 -20.27 -10.92 24.72
C CYS A 436 -21.56 -10.71 23.91
N ASN A 437 -21.61 -9.70 23.02
CA ASN A 437 -22.77 -9.47 22.15
C ASN A 437 -23.02 -10.59 21.12
N SER A 438 -21.98 -11.31 20.70
CA SER A 438 -22.12 -12.49 19.82
C SER A 438 -22.68 -13.66 20.59
N VAL A 439 -22.09 -13.96 21.74
CA VAL A 439 -22.52 -15.05 22.64
C VAL A 439 -23.96 -14.84 23.10
N LEU A 440 -24.33 -13.62 23.47
CA LEU A 440 -25.69 -13.27 23.88
C LEU A 440 -26.71 -13.53 22.76
N ARG A 441 -26.38 -13.16 21.52
CA ARG A 441 -27.24 -13.45 20.35
C ARG A 441 -27.42 -14.94 20.12
N GLU A 442 -26.34 -15.72 20.23
CA GLU A 442 -26.39 -17.18 20.08
C GLU A 442 -27.26 -17.84 21.16
N LEU A 443 -27.10 -17.43 22.42
CA LEU A 443 -27.88 -17.95 23.55
C LEU A 443 -29.37 -17.59 23.43
N LEU A 444 -29.71 -16.39 22.95
CA LEU A 444 -31.11 -15.97 22.75
C LEU A 444 -31.80 -16.79 21.64
N VAL A 445 -31.11 -17.03 20.52
CA VAL A 445 -31.64 -17.87 19.44
C VAL A 445 -31.85 -19.32 19.90
N GLU A 446 -30.92 -19.87 20.67
CA GLU A 446 -31.05 -21.22 21.22
C GLU A 446 -32.17 -21.31 22.28
N LYS A 447 -32.37 -20.26 23.08
CA LYS A 447 -33.51 -20.15 24.00
C LYS A 447 -34.85 -20.15 23.25
N GLU A 448 -34.99 -19.34 22.20
CA GLU A 448 -36.22 -19.33 21.37
C GLU A 448 -36.51 -20.70 20.76
N ARG A 449 -35.46 -21.37 20.26
CA ARG A 449 -35.56 -22.71 19.68
C ARG A 449 -35.99 -23.76 20.70
N THR A 450 -35.36 -23.78 21.88
CA THR A 450 -35.70 -24.75 22.95
C THR A 450 -37.13 -24.55 23.47
N VAL A 451 -37.60 -23.31 23.58
CA VAL A 451 -39.00 -23.00 23.93
C VAL A 451 -39.97 -23.50 22.85
N ALA A 452 -39.68 -23.27 21.57
CA ALA A 452 -40.50 -23.77 20.48
C ALA A 452 -40.53 -25.30 20.40
N MET A 453 -39.42 -25.98 20.71
CA MET A 453 -39.32 -27.45 20.77
C MET A 453 -40.16 -28.07 21.88
N GLN A 454 -40.44 -27.34 22.98
CA GLN A 454 -41.37 -27.81 24.01
C GLN A 454 -42.81 -27.92 23.50
N GLN A 455 -43.18 -27.11 22.50
CA GLN A 455 -44.53 -27.10 21.91
C GLN A 455 -44.66 -28.07 20.73
N SER A 456 -43.63 -28.19 19.90
CA SER A 456 -43.65 -29.08 18.74
C SER A 456 -42.24 -29.54 18.37
N ASP A 457 -42.06 -30.85 18.28
CA ASP A 457 -40.78 -31.50 17.97
C ASP A 457 -40.21 -31.13 16.58
N ILE A 458 -41.06 -30.71 15.63
CA ILE A 458 -40.61 -30.19 14.32
C ILE A 458 -39.92 -28.81 14.41
N ALA A 459 -40.04 -28.10 15.54
CA ALA A 459 -39.35 -26.83 15.79
C ALA A 459 -37.84 -26.99 15.96
N ARG A 460 -37.34 -28.24 16.05
CA ARG A 460 -35.91 -28.53 15.99
C ARG A 460 -35.24 -28.01 14.71
N PHE A 461 -35.99 -27.82 13.63
CA PHE A 461 -35.49 -27.26 12.37
C PHE A 461 -35.62 -25.73 12.28
N GLY A 462 -36.15 -25.08 13.34
CA GLY A 462 -36.33 -23.64 13.46
C GLY A 462 -37.62 -23.29 14.22
N ALA A 463 -37.59 -22.22 15.02
CA ALA A 463 -38.71 -21.83 15.87
C ALA A 463 -40.02 -21.57 15.10
N SER A 464 -39.93 -21.02 13.89
CA SER A 464 -41.09 -20.71 13.03
C SER A 464 -41.57 -21.89 12.16
N VAL A 465 -40.84 -23.01 12.12
CA VAL A 465 -41.16 -24.16 11.24
C VAL A 465 -42.55 -24.76 11.49
N PRO A 466 -43.04 -24.95 12.73
CA PRO A 466 -44.39 -25.45 12.98
C PRO A 466 -45.47 -24.57 12.33
N GLN A 467 -45.27 -23.24 12.33
CA GLN A 467 -46.18 -22.29 11.70
C GLN A 467 -46.16 -22.45 10.17
N ILE A 468 -44.97 -22.61 9.57
CA ILE A 468 -44.82 -22.83 8.12
C ILE A 468 -45.55 -24.12 7.68
N VAL A 469 -45.37 -25.22 8.41
CA VAL A 469 -46.03 -26.50 8.12
C VAL A 469 -47.56 -26.36 8.13
N ASN A 470 -48.10 -25.61 9.10
CA ASN A 470 -49.54 -25.35 9.17
C ASN A 470 -50.02 -24.47 7.99
N LEU A 471 -49.26 -23.44 7.62
CA LEU A 471 -49.59 -22.58 6.47
C LEU A 471 -49.59 -23.36 5.14
N VAL A 472 -48.61 -24.25 4.94
CA VAL A 472 -48.54 -25.12 3.76
C VAL A 472 -49.74 -26.07 3.72
N ARG A 473 -50.10 -26.70 4.86
CA ARG A 473 -51.26 -27.58 4.96
C ARG A 473 -52.59 -26.88 4.66
N GLN A 474 -52.74 -25.63 5.11
CA GLN A 474 -53.96 -24.85 4.86
C GLN A 474 -54.09 -24.37 3.40
N ASN A 475 -52.98 -24.24 2.68
CA ASN A 475 -52.95 -23.69 1.33
C ASN A 475 -52.58 -24.72 0.25
N VAL A 476 -52.72 -26.03 0.52
CA VAL A 476 -52.33 -27.11 -0.43
C VAL A 476 -52.95 -26.92 -1.82
N ALA A 477 -54.21 -26.50 -1.90
CA ALA A 477 -54.92 -26.29 -3.16
C ALA A 477 -54.33 -25.19 -4.07
N LYS A 478 -53.47 -24.31 -3.54
CA LYS A 478 -52.82 -23.25 -4.32
C LYS A 478 -51.54 -23.73 -5.00
N PHE A 479 -50.97 -24.84 -4.56
CA PHE A 479 -49.73 -25.39 -5.10
C PHE A 479 -50.05 -26.42 -6.18
N SER A 480 -49.21 -26.47 -7.21
CA SER A 480 -49.33 -27.51 -8.25
C SER A 480 -48.92 -28.88 -7.69
N LYS A 481 -47.84 -28.94 -6.92
CA LYS A 481 -47.52 -30.06 -6.02
C LYS A 481 -47.18 -29.51 -4.65
N LYS A 482 -47.62 -30.21 -3.60
CA LYS A 482 -47.39 -29.79 -2.22
C LYS A 482 -45.88 -29.67 -1.92
N PRO A 483 -45.39 -28.51 -1.44
CA PRO A 483 -44.00 -28.38 -0.99
C PRO A 483 -43.66 -29.37 0.13
N ILE A 484 -42.48 -29.97 0.06
CA ILE A 484 -41.99 -31.00 0.99
C ILE A 484 -40.93 -30.36 1.89
N GLY A 485 -41.16 -30.35 3.20
CA GLY A 485 -40.19 -29.77 4.13
C GLY A 485 -40.67 -29.70 5.58
N PRO A 486 -39.76 -29.40 6.53
CA PRO A 486 -38.31 -29.27 6.32
C PRO A 486 -37.67 -30.64 5.99
N ILE A 487 -36.65 -30.67 5.14
CA ILE A 487 -36.00 -31.91 4.64
C ILE A 487 -35.60 -32.87 5.77
N GLY A 488 -35.06 -32.33 6.86
CA GLY A 488 -34.61 -33.14 8.00
C GLY A 488 -35.72 -33.92 8.70
N ALA A 489 -37.00 -33.54 8.55
CA ALA A 489 -38.13 -34.30 9.09
C ALA A 489 -38.33 -35.66 8.42
N TYR A 490 -37.75 -35.86 7.23
CA TYR A 490 -37.82 -37.10 6.45
C TYR A 490 -36.58 -37.99 6.60
N ILE A 491 -35.64 -37.61 7.46
CA ILE A 491 -34.38 -38.31 7.70
C ILE A 491 -34.43 -39.01 9.06
N LYS A 492 -34.13 -40.31 9.09
CA LYS A 492 -33.94 -41.08 10.33
C LYS A 492 -32.52 -41.64 10.39
N MET A 493 -31.87 -41.49 11.53
CA MET A 493 -30.55 -42.07 11.78
C MET A 493 -30.66 -43.58 12.04
N LYS A 494 -29.73 -44.37 11.51
CA LYS A 494 -29.62 -45.81 11.86
C LYS A 494 -28.83 -46.04 13.15
N ASP A 495 -27.86 -45.17 13.43
CA ASP A 495 -27.13 -45.14 14.70
C ASP A 495 -26.76 -43.68 15.06
N ASP A 496 -27.16 -43.29 16.27
CA ASP A 496 -27.11 -41.93 16.78
C ASP A 496 -25.67 -41.44 17.07
N SER A 497 -24.70 -42.36 17.19
CA SER A 497 -23.30 -42.00 17.42
C SER A 497 -22.68 -41.21 16.27
N TRP A 498 -23.31 -41.25 15.08
CA TRP A 498 -22.89 -40.50 13.89
C TRP A 498 -23.73 -39.27 13.62
N ALA A 499 -24.73 -38.96 14.45
CA ALA A 499 -25.65 -37.86 14.20
C ALA A 499 -24.95 -36.52 14.05
N LEU A 500 -23.89 -36.25 14.81
CA LEU A 500 -23.10 -35.02 14.68
C LEU A 500 -22.39 -34.94 13.31
N ALA A 501 -21.77 -36.03 12.86
CA ALA A 501 -21.08 -36.09 11.57
C ALA A 501 -22.06 -35.89 10.40
N VAL A 502 -23.21 -36.56 10.45
CA VAL A 502 -24.28 -36.43 9.44
C VAL A 502 -24.92 -35.05 9.48
N GLU A 503 -25.16 -34.49 10.67
CA GLU A 503 -25.73 -33.15 10.83
C GLU A 503 -24.78 -32.10 10.24
N GLN A 504 -23.47 -32.19 10.46
CA GLN A 504 -22.50 -31.28 9.85
C GLN A 504 -22.50 -31.39 8.32
N CYS A 505 -22.63 -32.60 7.79
CA CYS A 505 -22.74 -32.84 6.35
C CYS A 505 -24.00 -32.18 5.74
N LEU A 506 -25.14 -32.29 6.42
CA LEU A 506 -26.46 -31.92 5.87
C LEU A 506 -27.02 -30.60 6.43
N ARG A 507 -26.34 -29.91 7.35
CA ARG A 507 -26.90 -28.84 8.21
C ARG A 507 -27.76 -27.83 7.46
N HIS A 508 -27.22 -27.25 6.40
CA HIS A 508 -27.89 -26.19 5.62
C HIS A 508 -29.11 -26.70 4.84
N LEU A 509 -29.21 -28.01 4.62
CA LEU A 509 -30.34 -28.65 3.94
C LEU A 509 -31.42 -29.11 4.93
N LEU A 510 -31.08 -29.45 6.17
CA LEU A 510 -32.03 -30.02 7.14
C LEU A 510 -33.26 -29.13 7.37
N SER A 511 -33.10 -27.80 7.36
CA SER A 511 -34.19 -26.85 7.53
C SER A 511 -34.80 -26.33 6.21
N ALA A 512 -34.30 -26.78 5.07
CA ALA A 512 -34.73 -26.30 3.75
C ALA A 512 -36.05 -26.94 3.29
N TRP A 513 -36.73 -26.25 2.37
CA TRP A 513 -38.01 -26.64 1.78
C TRP A 513 -37.86 -26.98 0.31
N LEU A 514 -38.42 -28.11 -0.11
CA LEU A 514 -38.38 -28.60 -1.47
C LEU A 514 -39.69 -28.26 -2.21
N CYS A 515 -39.56 -27.64 -3.39
CA CYS A 515 -40.66 -27.27 -4.27
C CYS A 515 -40.46 -27.90 -5.65
N ASP A 516 -41.53 -28.39 -6.28
CA ASP A 516 -41.49 -29.06 -7.59
C ASP A 516 -41.06 -28.10 -8.72
N ASN A 517 -41.45 -26.83 -8.60
CA ASN A 517 -41.17 -25.81 -9.61
C ASN A 517 -41.06 -24.40 -8.99
N ALA A 518 -40.55 -23.45 -9.78
CA ALA A 518 -40.33 -22.08 -9.34
C ALA A 518 -41.64 -21.37 -8.96
N ARG A 519 -42.78 -21.74 -9.57
CA ARG A 519 -44.09 -21.18 -9.25
C ARG A 519 -44.50 -21.55 -7.83
N ASP A 520 -44.43 -22.83 -7.46
CA ASP A 520 -44.76 -23.28 -6.10
C ASP A 520 -43.83 -22.67 -5.06
N ARG A 521 -42.55 -22.50 -5.38
CA ARG A 521 -41.59 -21.75 -4.53
C ARG A 521 -42.01 -20.29 -4.34
N ASN A 522 -42.41 -19.59 -5.39
CA ASN A 522 -42.84 -18.20 -5.31
C ASN A 522 -44.17 -18.06 -4.52
N ILE A 523 -45.08 -19.04 -4.64
CA ILE A 523 -46.32 -19.07 -3.84
C ILE A 523 -46.00 -19.27 -2.37
N LEU A 524 -45.10 -20.21 -2.04
CA LEU A 524 -44.66 -20.44 -0.66
C LEU A 524 -44.00 -19.19 -0.08
N ASP A 525 -43.09 -18.56 -0.84
CA ASP A 525 -42.38 -17.35 -0.40
C ASP A 525 -43.35 -16.17 -0.19
N SER A 526 -44.30 -15.97 -1.10
CA SER A 526 -45.34 -14.93 -0.97
C SER A 526 -46.25 -15.18 0.25
N LEU A 527 -46.58 -16.44 0.53
CA LEU A 527 -47.35 -16.80 1.72
C LEU A 527 -46.55 -16.51 2.99
N LEU A 528 -45.25 -16.81 3.03
CA LEU A 528 -44.42 -16.58 4.21
C LEU A 528 -44.15 -15.09 4.46
N GLN A 529 -43.90 -14.31 3.40
CA GLN A 529 -43.78 -12.85 3.48
C GLN A 529 -45.03 -12.19 4.06
N LYS A 530 -46.23 -12.68 3.71
CA LYS A 530 -47.50 -12.16 4.24
C LYS A 530 -47.60 -12.29 5.77
N TYR A 531 -46.98 -13.31 6.35
CA TYR A 531 -46.99 -13.55 7.81
C TYR A 531 -45.69 -13.11 8.49
N ASN A 532 -44.80 -12.40 7.79
CA ASN A 532 -43.49 -11.97 8.27
C ASN A 532 -42.62 -13.14 8.80
N ILE A 533 -42.75 -14.31 8.16
CA ILE A 533 -41.98 -15.52 8.49
C ILE A 533 -40.89 -15.69 7.43
N GLN A 534 -39.66 -15.96 7.85
CA GLN A 534 -38.56 -16.25 6.95
C GLN A 534 -38.26 -17.76 6.96
N ALA A 535 -38.28 -18.40 5.78
CA ALA A 535 -37.82 -19.78 5.63
C ALA A 535 -36.28 -19.85 5.66
N ALA A 536 -35.73 -20.97 6.16
CA ALA A 536 -34.29 -21.20 6.19
C ALA A 536 -33.66 -21.39 4.80
N GLY A 537 -34.45 -21.85 3.82
CA GLY A 537 -34.00 -22.01 2.43
C GLY A 537 -35.02 -22.76 1.56
N TYR A 538 -34.90 -22.60 0.25
CA TYR A 538 -35.73 -23.28 -0.75
C TYR A 538 -34.87 -24.03 -1.75
N ILE A 539 -35.29 -25.23 -2.13
CA ILE A 539 -34.71 -26.03 -3.21
C ILE A 539 -35.81 -26.25 -4.24
N VAL A 540 -35.54 -25.91 -5.49
CA VAL A 540 -36.47 -26.14 -6.61
C VAL A 540 -35.94 -27.29 -7.43
N SER A 541 -36.63 -28.43 -7.37
CA SER A 541 -36.30 -29.61 -8.16
C SER A 541 -37.58 -30.33 -8.56
N LYS A 542 -37.66 -30.73 -9.84
CA LYS A 542 -38.85 -31.42 -10.37
C LYS A 542 -39.03 -32.76 -9.67
N PHE A 543 -40.23 -33.02 -9.15
CA PHE A 543 -40.47 -34.26 -8.42
C PHE A 543 -40.46 -35.43 -9.39
N SER A 544 -39.65 -36.43 -9.05
CA SER A 544 -39.53 -37.71 -9.72
C SER A 544 -40.50 -38.72 -9.11
N GLU A 545 -40.92 -39.69 -9.91
CA GLU A 545 -41.73 -40.83 -9.47
C GLU A 545 -40.85 -42.00 -8.98
N SER A 546 -39.55 -41.94 -9.24
CA SER A 546 -38.59 -42.98 -8.85
C SER A 546 -37.37 -42.42 -8.11
N ARG A 547 -36.89 -43.21 -7.16
CA ARG A 547 -35.64 -42.99 -6.43
C ARG A 547 -34.42 -43.21 -7.35
N TYR A 548 -33.37 -42.39 -7.20
CA TYR A 548 -32.12 -42.57 -7.94
C TYR A 548 -31.39 -43.85 -7.56
N ASP A 549 -30.83 -44.53 -8.56
CA ASP A 549 -29.91 -45.64 -8.37
C ASP A 549 -28.47 -45.09 -8.23
N VAL A 550 -27.90 -45.26 -7.04
CA VAL A 550 -26.56 -44.76 -6.67
C VAL A 550 -25.50 -45.85 -6.62
N THR A 551 -25.85 -47.09 -6.99
CA THR A 551 -24.97 -48.28 -6.83
C THR A 551 -23.62 -48.14 -7.56
N LEU A 552 -23.58 -47.45 -8.70
CA LEU A 552 -22.35 -47.21 -9.48
C LEU A 552 -21.40 -46.19 -8.85
N TYR A 553 -21.90 -45.35 -7.94
CA TYR A 553 -21.18 -44.23 -7.35
C TYR A 553 -20.81 -44.48 -5.89
N GLU A 554 -21.28 -45.58 -5.28
CA GLU A 554 -20.90 -45.96 -3.94
C GLU A 554 -19.47 -46.56 -3.86
N PRO A 555 -18.72 -46.28 -2.78
CA PRO A 555 -17.48 -46.98 -2.48
C PRO A 555 -17.74 -48.44 -2.03
N PRO A 556 -16.71 -49.29 -1.96
CA PRO A 556 -16.83 -50.67 -1.47
C PRO A 556 -17.56 -50.80 -0.12
N LEU A 557 -18.21 -51.94 0.13
CA LEU A 557 -19.06 -52.19 1.31
C LEU A 557 -18.32 -52.07 2.66
N GLU A 558 -16.99 -52.15 2.66
CA GLU A 558 -16.15 -51.99 3.85
C GLU A 558 -16.14 -50.55 4.41
N TYR A 559 -16.56 -49.56 3.62
CA TYR A 559 -16.59 -48.16 4.03
C TYR A 559 -18.02 -47.68 4.35
N VAL A 560 -18.18 -47.02 5.49
CA VAL A 560 -19.45 -46.42 5.90
C VAL A 560 -19.59 -45.04 5.26
N THR A 561 -20.69 -44.80 4.55
CA THR A 561 -21.02 -43.51 3.93
C THR A 561 -22.18 -42.83 4.63
N VAL A 562 -22.35 -41.53 4.40
CA VAL A 562 -23.50 -40.77 4.92
C VAL A 562 -24.81 -41.36 4.40
N ALA A 563 -24.91 -41.71 3.11
CA ALA A 563 -26.11 -42.33 2.52
C ALA A 563 -26.48 -43.68 3.18
N ARG A 564 -25.48 -44.51 3.50
CA ARG A 564 -25.71 -45.81 4.17
C ARG A 564 -26.16 -45.65 5.62
N MET A 565 -25.79 -44.55 6.27
CA MET A 565 -26.03 -44.27 7.69
C MET A 565 -27.42 -43.70 7.99
N ILE A 566 -28.08 -43.12 6.99
CA ILE A 566 -29.41 -42.54 7.12
C ILE A 566 -30.46 -43.35 6.38
N THR A 567 -31.71 -43.23 6.82
CA THR A 567 -32.89 -43.73 6.12
C THR A 567 -33.77 -42.53 5.76
N VAL A 568 -33.97 -42.29 4.48
CA VAL A 568 -34.82 -41.20 3.97
C VAL A 568 -36.16 -41.77 3.53
N THR A 569 -37.26 -41.24 4.06
CA THR A 569 -38.62 -41.78 3.84
C THR A 569 -39.27 -41.32 2.53
N ASP A 570 -38.88 -40.17 2.00
CA ASP A 570 -39.41 -39.60 0.76
C ASP A 570 -38.37 -39.66 -0.37
N ASP A 571 -38.77 -40.16 -1.54
CA ASP A 571 -37.87 -40.39 -2.68
C ASP A 571 -37.35 -39.08 -3.29
N ASN A 572 -38.16 -38.01 -3.29
CA ASN A 572 -37.74 -36.70 -3.80
C ASN A 572 -36.74 -36.04 -2.86
N VAL A 573 -36.94 -36.19 -1.54
CA VAL A 573 -35.96 -35.76 -0.54
C VAL A 573 -34.64 -36.53 -0.70
N PHE A 574 -34.69 -37.84 -0.93
CA PHE A 574 -33.49 -38.63 -1.18
C PHE A 574 -32.74 -38.17 -2.41
N ASN A 575 -33.43 -38.02 -3.55
CA ASN A 575 -32.83 -37.59 -4.81
C ASN A 575 -32.15 -36.22 -4.68
N VAL A 576 -32.80 -35.27 -3.98
CA VAL A 576 -32.25 -33.93 -3.74
C VAL A 576 -31.02 -33.97 -2.83
N LEU A 577 -31.00 -34.83 -1.80
CA LEU A 577 -29.83 -35.00 -0.95
C LEU A 577 -28.64 -35.56 -1.75
N ILE A 578 -28.88 -36.49 -2.67
CA ILE A 578 -27.86 -36.98 -3.61
C ILE A 578 -27.37 -35.85 -4.52
N ASP A 579 -28.28 -35.10 -5.17
CA ASP A 579 -27.92 -34.01 -6.09
C ASP A 579 -27.11 -32.89 -5.41
N GLN A 580 -27.46 -32.53 -4.17
CA GLN A 580 -26.83 -31.42 -3.46
C GLN A 580 -25.54 -31.83 -2.73
N THR A 581 -25.46 -33.06 -2.23
CA THR A 581 -24.37 -33.46 -1.32
C THR A 581 -23.56 -34.65 -1.77
N GLN A 582 -24.02 -35.42 -2.75
CA GLN A 582 -23.39 -36.68 -3.17
C GLN A 582 -23.06 -37.58 -1.96
N MET A 583 -23.98 -37.66 -0.98
CA MET A 583 -23.79 -38.34 0.30
C MET A 583 -23.44 -39.84 0.18
N GLU A 584 -23.67 -40.45 -0.98
CA GLU A 584 -23.24 -41.80 -1.37
C GLU A 584 -21.71 -41.93 -1.50
N SER A 585 -21.01 -40.82 -1.72
CA SER A 585 -19.55 -40.72 -1.90
C SER A 585 -18.82 -40.02 -0.75
N ILE A 586 -19.52 -39.75 0.36
CA ILE A 586 -18.97 -39.12 1.57
C ILE A 586 -18.77 -40.18 2.65
N LEU A 587 -17.53 -40.34 3.14
CA LEU A 587 -17.17 -41.32 4.17
C LEU A 587 -17.39 -40.82 5.60
N LEU A 588 -17.65 -41.77 6.51
CA LEU A 588 -17.68 -41.55 7.96
C LEU A 588 -16.49 -42.25 8.64
N PHE A 589 -15.68 -41.48 9.38
CA PHE A 589 -14.45 -41.96 10.04
C PHE A 589 -14.60 -42.03 11.55
N GLY A 590 -14.23 -43.17 12.14
CA GLY A 590 -14.28 -43.37 13.58
C GLY A 590 -13.26 -42.53 14.37
N SER A 591 -12.17 -42.11 13.73
CA SER A 591 -11.12 -41.29 14.34
C SER A 591 -10.42 -40.38 13.33
N ASP A 592 -9.91 -39.25 13.81
CA ASP A 592 -9.19 -38.26 13.00
C ASP A 592 -7.91 -38.83 12.38
N SER A 593 -7.25 -39.73 13.12
CA SER A 593 -6.03 -40.39 12.67
C SER A 593 -6.30 -41.32 11.49
N LEU A 594 -7.43 -42.02 11.48
CA LEU A 594 -7.86 -42.86 10.36
C LEU A 594 -8.22 -41.99 9.14
N ALA A 595 -8.96 -40.90 9.35
CA ALA A 595 -9.35 -39.97 8.29
C ALA A 595 -8.13 -39.35 7.59
N ARG A 596 -7.15 -38.87 8.36
CA ARG A 596 -5.90 -38.29 7.85
C ARG A 596 -5.06 -39.31 7.08
N LYS A 597 -4.99 -40.55 7.58
CA LYS A 597 -4.21 -41.62 6.93
C LYS A 597 -4.80 -42.03 5.58
N LEU A 598 -6.12 -42.21 5.49
CA LEU A 598 -6.79 -42.67 4.27
C LEU A 598 -6.96 -41.58 3.21
N MET A 599 -7.09 -40.31 3.60
CA MET A 599 -7.42 -39.21 2.68
C MET A 599 -6.20 -38.39 2.19
N ALA A 600 -5.03 -38.47 2.83
CA ALA A 600 -3.89 -37.59 2.56
C ALA A 600 -2.81 -38.13 1.60
N GLN A 601 -2.84 -39.40 1.17
CA GLN A 601 -1.68 -40.02 0.52
C GLN A 601 -1.71 -40.07 -1.02
N ASN A 602 -0.68 -39.44 -1.60
CA ASN A 602 0.02 -39.75 -2.85
C ASN A 602 1.44 -39.17 -2.67
N VAL A 603 2.48 -40.00 -2.70
CA VAL A 603 3.92 -39.61 -2.67
C VAL A 603 4.58 -40.43 -3.79
N PRO A 604 5.36 -39.83 -4.72
CA PRO A 604 6.59 -39.09 -4.39
C PRO A 604 6.76 -37.71 -5.04
N PHE A 605 7.32 -36.78 -4.27
CA PHE A 605 7.90 -35.53 -4.76
C PHE A 605 9.38 -35.51 -4.43
N ASN A 606 10.20 -35.23 -5.45
CA ASN A 606 11.60 -34.87 -5.37
C ASN A 606 11.83 -33.77 -4.33
N TYR A 607 12.57 -34.08 -3.28
CA TYR A 607 13.26 -33.11 -2.43
C TYR A 607 14.72 -33.54 -2.28
N GLU A 608 15.44 -33.50 -3.40
CA GLU A 608 16.91 -33.48 -3.45
C GLU A 608 17.33 -32.35 -4.38
N ALA A 609 17.31 -31.11 -3.89
CA ALA A 609 18.05 -29.98 -4.49
C ALA A 609 17.92 -28.74 -3.60
N SER A 610 18.54 -28.75 -2.43
CA SER A 610 18.90 -27.56 -1.65
C SER A 610 19.42 -28.03 -0.29
N LEU A 611 20.70 -28.39 -0.23
CA LEU A 611 21.55 -28.34 0.97
C LEU A 611 22.95 -28.88 0.58
N TYR A 612 23.66 -28.10 -0.24
CA TYR A 612 25.10 -28.24 -0.42
C TYR A 612 25.75 -26.90 -0.08
N THR A 613 25.91 -26.65 1.21
CA THR A 613 27.04 -25.89 1.78
C THR A 613 27.05 -26.13 3.28
N SER A 614 28.22 -26.52 3.81
CA SER A 614 28.57 -26.74 5.24
C SER A 614 28.53 -28.20 5.75
N TRP A 615 29.17 -29.11 5.03
CA TRP A 615 29.56 -30.42 5.56
C TRP A 615 30.85 -30.28 6.39
N LYS A 616 30.72 -30.01 7.70
CA LYS A 616 31.78 -30.34 8.68
C LYS A 616 31.35 -30.41 10.15
N PHE A 617 30.05 -30.43 10.47
CA PHE A 617 29.61 -30.35 11.88
C PHE A 617 28.53 -31.34 12.35
N ILE A 618 28.11 -32.33 11.56
CA ILE A 618 27.11 -33.32 12.02
C ILE A 618 27.60 -34.74 11.71
N SER A 619 28.56 -35.22 12.48
CA SER A 619 29.02 -36.62 12.46
C SER A 619 28.71 -37.36 13.76
N GLN A 620 27.67 -36.98 14.51
CA GLN A 620 27.44 -37.54 15.85
C GLN A 620 26.03 -38.00 16.18
N LEU A 621 25.09 -38.07 15.22
CA LEU A 621 23.70 -38.49 15.51
C LEU A 621 23.07 -39.35 14.41
N PHE A 622 23.77 -40.37 13.90
CA PHE A 622 23.20 -41.32 12.92
C PHE A 622 23.46 -42.78 13.32
N SER A 623 22.86 -43.23 14.43
CA SER A 623 22.87 -44.64 14.84
C SER A 623 21.52 -45.17 15.33
N PHE A 624 20.37 -44.62 14.90
CA PHE A 624 19.07 -45.06 15.47
C PHE A 624 17.92 -45.30 14.50
N ALA A 625 18.15 -45.39 13.18
CA ALA A 625 17.06 -45.55 12.21
C ALA A 625 17.24 -46.78 11.32
N LEU A 626 17.51 -47.93 11.93
CA LEU A 626 17.59 -49.21 11.22
C LEU A 626 16.85 -50.29 12.00
N GLU A 627 15.55 -50.10 12.18
CA GLU A 627 14.63 -51.19 12.53
C GLU A 627 13.19 -50.80 12.18
N LEU A 628 12.44 -51.77 11.64
CA LEU A 628 11.01 -51.75 11.27
C LEU A 628 10.67 -51.39 9.81
N ARG A 629 11.09 -52.26 8.90
CA ARG A 629 10.24 -52.71 7.76
C ARG A 629 9.13 -53.60 8.32
N PHE A 630 7.85 -53.21 8.21
CA PHE A 630 6.71 -54.12 7.93
C PHE A 630 5.44 -53.29 7.62
N CYS A 631 4.70 -53.71 6.59
CA CYS A 631 3.34 -53.29 6.20
C CYS A 631 3.15 -51.94 5.48
N PHE A 632 3.57 -51.85 4.21
CA PHE A 632 2.99 -50.89 3.26
C PHE A 632 1.84 -51.55 2.50
N VAL A 633 0.62 -51.40 3.00
CA VAL A 633 -0.59 -51.48 2.16
C VAL A 633 -0.72 -50.10 1.50
N ASN A 634 -0.75 -50.07 0.17
CA ASN A 634 -0.89 -48.84 -0.61
C ASN A 634 -2.30 -48.24 -0.41
N PHE A 635 -2.45 -47.29 0.51
CA PHE A 635 -3.72 -46.59 0.75
C PHE A 635 -3.87 -45.39 -0.19
N LYS A 636 -4.46 -45.62 -1.37
CA LYS A 636 -5.14 -44.55 -2.12
C LYS A 636 -6.54 -44.34 -1.52
N PRO A 637 -7.10 -43.11 -1.53
CA PRO A 637 -8.51 -42.93 -1.18
C PRO A 637 -9.38 -43.84 -2.08
N PRO A 638 -10.43 -44.48 -1.54
CA PRO A 638 -11.27 -45.41 -2.30
C PRO A 638 -11.88 -44.74 -3.54
N LYS A 639 -12.14 -45.53 -4.58
CA LYS A 639 -12.81 -45.04 -5.79
C LYS A 639 -14.16 -44.42 -5.41
N ASN A 640 -14.50 -43.29 -6.03
CA ASN A 640 -15.71 -42.51 -5.77
C ASN A 640 -15.80 -41.92 -4.35
N VAL A 641 -14.67 -41.49 -3.76
CA VAL A 641 -14.65 -40.76 -2.48
C VAL A 641 -13.92 -39.43 -2.65
N TYR A 642 -14.58 -38.33 -2.28
CA TYR A 642 -13.98 -36.99 -2.35
C TYR A 642 -13.93 -36.27 -0.98
N LYS A 643 -14.74 -36.72 -0.02
CA LYS A 643 -14.96 -36.05 1.26
C LYS A 643 -15.31 -37.04 2.36
N GLY A 644 -15.08 -36.68 3.62
CA GLY A 644 -15.61 -37.42 4.76
C GLY A 644 -15.63 -36.63 6.06
N PHE A 645 -16.31 -37.20 7.06
CA PHE A 645 -16.52 -36.60 8.37
C PHE A 645 -16.08 -37.53 9.49
N THR A 646 -15.47 -36.99 10.54
CA THR A 646 -15.18 -37.73 11.78
C THR A 646 -16.41 -37.75 12.70
N ARG A 647 -16.42 -38.62 13.71
CA ARG A 647 -17.47 -38.63 14.76
C ARG A 647 -17.62 -37.28 15.48
N ASN A 648 -16.54 -36.51 15.59
CA ASN A 648 -16.54 -35.18 16.21
C ASN A 648 -17.06 -34.09 15.26
N GLY A 649 -17.39 -34.45 14.00
CA GLY A 649 -17.87 -33.53 12.99
C GLY A 649 -16.75 -32.81 12.24
N ASP A 650 -15.49 -33.27 12.34
CA ASP A 650 -14.38 -32.70 11.57
C ASP A 650 -14.49 -33.10 10.11
N GLU A 651 -14.18 -32.16 9.22
CA GLU A 651 -14.36 -32.32 7.77
C GLU A 651 -13.02 -32.58 7.08
N VAL A 652 -12.96 -33.59 6.22
CA VAL A 652 -11.73 -34.03 5.55
C VAL A 652 -11.96 -34.20 4.05
N PHE A 653 -11.06 -33.63 3.24
CA PHE A 653 -11.11 -33.74 1.78
C PHE A 653 -9.99 -34.66 1.25
N ALA A 654 -10.32 -35.47 0.24
CA ALA A 654 -9.37 -36.39 -0.38
C ALA A 654 -8.30 -35.62 -1.18
N LYS A 655 -7.05 -36.07 -1.13
CA LYS A 655 -5.94 -35.48 -1.90
C LYS A 655 -5.96 -35.97 -3.35
N THR A 656 -6.50 -35.17 -4.26
CA THR A 656 -6.45 -35.39 -5.72
C THR A 656 -5.17 -34.78 -6.33
N SER A 657 -4.76 -35.22 -7.53
CA SER A 657 -3.49 -34.81 -8.19
C SER A 657 -3.27 -33.29 -8.32
N ASN A 658 -4.34 -32.49 -8.33
CA ASN A 658 -4.31 -31.03 -8.48
C ASN A 658 -4.78 -30.25 -7.22
N GLN A 659 -5.02 -30.90 -6.08
CA GLN A 659 -5.57 -30.24 -4.88
C GLN A 659 -4.77 -30.55 -3.61
N VAL A 660 -4.65 -29.54 -2.74
CA VAL A 660 -3.99 -29.65 -1.43
C VAL A 660 -4.92 -30.36 -0.45
N TYR A 661 -4.39 -31.30 0.32
CA TYR A 661 -5.10 -31.98 1.41
C TYR A 661 -5.64 -30.96 2.45
N ARG A 662 -6.90 -31.11 2.87
CA ARG A 662 -7.56 -30.20 3.82
C ARG A 662 -8.28 -30.98 4.92
N PHE A 663 -8.09 -30.53 6.17
CA PHE A 663 -8.75 -31.06 7.36
C PHE A 663 -9.21 -29.87 8.21
N TYR A 664 -10.52 -29.80 8.50
CA TYR A 664 -11.13 -28.73 9.27
C TYR A 664 -11.69 -29.28 10.58
N ALA A 665 -11.18 -28.80 11.71
CA ALA A 665 -11.67 -29.20 13.03
C ALA A 665 -12.99 -28.48 13.36
N ASN A 666 -13.95 -29.22 13.93
CA ASN A 666 -15.23 -28.67 14.35
C ASN A 666 -15.09 -28.01 15.74
N HIS A 667 -15.03 -26.68 15.76
CA HIS A 667 -14.97 -25.89 17.00
C HIS A 667 -16.30 -25.25 17.41
N ARG A 668 -17.34 -25.34 16.56
CA ARG A 668 -18.59 -24.60 16.76
C ARG A 668 -19.68 -25.40 17.46
N TYR A 669 -19.70 -26.73 17.29
CA TYR A 669 -20.80 -27.55 17.80
C TYR A 669 -20.27 -28.82 18.47
N PRO A 670 -20.38 -28.94 19.80
CA PRO A 670 -19.87 -30.10 20.52
C PRO A 670 -20.79 -31.34 20.42
N LYS A 671 -22.06 -31.17 20.00
CA LYS A 671 -23.07 -32.23 19.90
C LYS A 671 -24.06 -31.94 18.76
N SER A 672 -24.74 -32.99 18.27
CA SER A 672 -25.87 -32.89 17.33
C SER A 672 -27.04 -32.20 18.01
N THR A 673 -27.65 -31.21 17.34
CA THR A 673 -28.76 -30.41 17.89
C THR A 673 -30.06 -30.56 17.09
N ILE A 674 -30.00 -31.09 15.86
CA ILE A 674 -31.11 -31.18 14.92
C ILE A 674 -31.53 -32.66 14.76
N LEU A 675 -30.58 -33.58 14.59
CA LEU A 675 -30.90 -34.97 14.19
C LEU A 675 -31.17 -35.92 15.36
N THR A 676 -30.79 -35.57 16.59
CA THR A 676 -31.02 -36.39 17.80
C THR A 676 -32.17 -35.85 18.64
N SER A 677 -33.23 -36.64 18.81
CA SER A 677 -34.41 -36.29 19.64
C SER A 677 -34.19 -36.42 21.15
N THR A 678 -33.04 -36.95 21.56
CA THR A 678 -32.73 -37.37 22.94
C THR A 678 -31.83 -36.40 23.70
N THR A 679 -31.69 -35.15 23.26
CA THR A 679 -31.04 -34.13 24.09
C THR A 679 -31.87 -33.97 25.36
N GLU A 680 -31.30 -34.42 26.48
CA GLU A 680 -31.68 -34.01 27.83
C GLU A 680 -32.11 -32.55 27.75
N LYS A 681 -33.38 -32.29 28.06
CA LYS A 681 -33.99 -30.96 28.00
C LYS A 681 -33.03 -29.99 28.68
N VAL A 682 -32.25 -29.22 27.92
CA VAL A 682 -31.49 -28.11 28.47
C VAL A 682 -32.55 -27.24 29.11
N SER A 683 -32.57 -27.19 30.44
CA SER A 683 -33.59 -26.48 31.17
C SER A 683 -33.53 -25.03 30.71
N SER A 684 -34.67 -24.46 30.31
CA SER A 684 -34.73 -23.04 29.91
C SER A 684 -34.09 -22.13 30.96
N ARG A 685 -34.18 -22.54 32.24
CA ARG A 685 -33.52 -21.90 33.39
C ARG A 685 -32.00 -21.84 33.27
N ALA A 686 -31.35 -22.89 32.79
CA ALA A 686 -29.89 -22.92 32.64
C ALA A 686 -29.40 -21.98 31.53
N LEU A 687 -30.20 -21.79 30.47
CA LEU A 687 -29.94 -20.79 29.44
C LEU A 687 -30.20 -19.37 29.96
N ASP A 688 -31.26 -19.17 30.75
CA ASP A 688 -31.57 -17.90 31.40
C ASP A 688 -30.45 -17.44 32.36
N ASP A 689 -29.88 -18.37 33.13
CA ASP A 689 -28.75 -18.09 34.02
C ASP A 689 -27.49 -17.68 33.23
N GLN A 690 -27.23 -18.35 32.09
CA GLN A 690 -26.10 -18.00 31.20
C GLN A 690 -26.30 -16.65 30.52
N ILE A 691 -27.52 -16.35 30.05
CA ILE A 691 -27.88 -15.05 29.47
C ILE A 691 -27.65 -13.95 30.50
N THR A 692 -28.18 -14.11 31.72
CA THR A 692 -28.03 -13.14 32.80
C THR A 692 -26.56 -12.90 33.16
N LYS A 693 -25.74 -13.96 33.17
CA LYS A 693 -24.30 -13.86 33.42
C LYS A 693 -23.60 -13.01 32.34
N VAL A 694 -23.85 -13.30 31.06
CA VAL A 694 -23.24 -12.57 29.93
C VAL A 694 -23.74 -11.11 29.87
N GLU A 695 -25.00 -10.86 30.22
CA GLU A 695 -25.56 -9.50 30.31
C GLU A 695 -24.88 -8.66 31.40
N ASN A 696 -24.60 -9.25 32.56
CA ASN A 696 -23.85 -8.59 33.63
C ASN A 696 -22.41 -8.29 33.22
N GLU A 697 -21.70 -9.25 32.63
CA GLU A 697 -20.34 -9.05 32.09
C GLU A 697 -20.31 -7.95 31.01
N LEU A 698 -21.31 -7.90 30.13
CA LEU A 698 -21.46 -6.86 29.12
C LEU A 698 -21.65 -5.47 29.75
N LEU A 699 -22.42 -5.38 30.84
CA LEU A 699 -22.68 -4.13 31.54
C LEU A 699 -21.43 -3.61 32.25
N ASP A 700 -20.67 -4.49 32.90
CA ASP A 700 -19.40 -4.18 33.57
C ASP A 700 -18.33 -3.72 32.57
N ASN A 701 -18.22 -4.39 31.43
CA ASN A 701 -17.28 -4.01 30.37
C ASN A 701 -17.63 -2.66 29.74
N LYS A 702 -18.93 -2.38 29.52
CA LYS A 702 -19.38 -1.05 29.04
C LYS A 702 -19.09 0.06 30.05
N ALA A 703 -19.28 -0.20 31.35
CA ALA A 703 -18.95 0.77 32.39
C ALA A 703 -17.44 1.04 32.47
N SER A 704 -16.62 0.01 32.30
CA SER A 704 -15.16 0.11 32.27
C SER A 704 -14.65 0.87 31.04
N LEU A 705 -15.25 0.62 29.87
CA LEU A 705 -14.96 1.35 28.64
C LEU A 705 -15.22 2.85 28.80
N ALA A 706 -16.37 3.22 29.37
CA ALA A 706 -16.73 4.62 29.61
C ALA A 706 -15.76 5.32 30.57
N LYS A 707 -15.22 4.62 31.58
CA LYS A 707 -14.19 5.16 32.48
C LYS A 707 -12.88 5.43 31.73
N ILE A 708 -12.39 4.46 30.95
CA ILE A 708 -11.14 4.59 30.18
C ILE A 708 -11.26 5.70 29.14
N GLN A 709 -12.41 5.83 28.47
CA GLN A 709 -12.67 6.91 27.51
C GLN A 709 -12.62 8.30 28.15
N LYS A 710 -13.15 8.46 29.38
CA LYS A 710 -13.01 9.72 30.13
C LYS A 710 -11.55 10.04 30.48
N ILE A 711 -10.77 9.03 30.87
CA ILE A 711 -9.33 9.21 31.17
C ILE A 711 -8.59 9.63 29.89
N ARG A 712 -8.88 8.99 28.75
CA ARG A 712 -8.30 9.35 27.45
C ARG A 712 -8.58 10.80 27.07
N GLN A 713 -9.84 11.22 27.17
CA GLN A 713 -10.25 12.60 26.87
C GLN A 713 -9.54 13.63 27.77
N LYS A 714 -9.39 13.32 29.06
CA LYS A 714 -8.67 14.17 30.01
C LYS A 714 -7.18 14.29 29.63
N MET A 715 -6.53 13.18 29.33
CA MET A 715 -5.13 13.14 28.89
C MET A 715 -4.90 13.86 27.55
N GLU A 716 -5.80 13.68 26.57
CA GLU A 716 -5.76 14.40 25.29
C GLU A 716 -5.88 15.92 25.49
N ALA A 717 -6.74 16.36 26.41
CA ALA A 717 -6.87 17.78 26.76
C ALA A 717 -5.61 18.34 27.44
N GLU A 718 -4.98 17.58 28.35
CA GLU A 718 -3.73 17.98 29.00
C GLU A 718 -2.57 18.06 28.00
N MET A 719 -2.44 17.07 27.11
CA MET A 719 -1.41 17.04 26.07
C MET A 719 -1.57 18.18 25.06
N THR A 720 -2.81 18.49 24.66
CA THR A 720 -3.06 19.60 23.72
C THR A 720 -2.73 20.95 24.34
N ASN A 721 -3.01 21.15 25.62
CA ASN A 721 -2.60 22.36 26.35
C ASN A 721 -1.07 22.48 26.44
N GLU A 722 -0.35 21.41 26.82
CA GLU A 722 1.12 21.45 26.85
C GLU A 722 1.72 21.68 25.44
N MET A 723 1.11 21.11 24.39
CA MET A 723 1.57 21.31 23.01
C MET A 723 1.33 22.74 22.52
N GLN A 724 0.22 23.38 22.91
CA GLN A 724 -0.02 24.80 22.62
C GLN A 724 1.03 25.68 23.30
N GLN A 725 1.33 25.42 24.57
CA GLN A 725 2.38 26.15 25.30
C GLN A 725 3.76 25.95 24.65
N SER A 726 4.11 24.72 24.28
CA SER A 726 5.36 24.40 23.57
C SER A 726 5.49 25.14 22.24
N ASN A 727 4.40 25.21 21.46
CA ASN A 727 4.39 25.90 20.19
C ASN A 727 4.58 27.42 20.33
N GLN A 728 4.00 28.03 21.38
CA GLN A 728 4.22 29.44 21.71
C GLN A 728 5.69 29.70 22.09
N GLU A 729 6.29 28.83 22.89
CA GLU A 729 7.71 28.91 23.26
C GLU A 729 8.63 28.72 22.04
N MET A 730 8.30 27.80 21.12
CA MET A 730 9.06 27.58 19.89
C MET A 730 9.01 28.78 18.94
N GLN A 731 7.87 29.48 18.87
CA GLN A 731 7.77 30.73 18.12
C GLN A 731 8.66 31.82 18.74
N SER A 732 8.70 31.93 20.07
CA SER A 732 9.61 32.84 20.78
C SER A 732 11.09 32.54 20.50
N ILE A 733 11.50 31.26 20.50
CA ILE A 733 12.87 30.85 20.13
C ILE A 733 13.19 31.25 18.70
N LYS A 734 12.30 30.99 17.74
CA LYS A 734 12.53 31.34 16.33
C LYS A 734 12.67 32.85 16.14
N ASN A 735 11.88 33.65 16.86
CA ASN A 735 11.96 35.11 16.82
C ASN A 735 13.30 35.58 17.40
N ASN A 736 13.75 35.01 18.52
CA ASN A 736 15.03 35.36 19.13
C ASN A 736 16.23 34.91 18.29
N GLU A 737 16.17 33.74 17.64
CA GLU A 737 17.20 33.28 16.69
C GLU A 737 17.24 34.11 15.41
N ALA A 738 16.08 34.59 14.93
CA ALA A 738 16.01 35.54 13.83
C ALA A 738 16.65 36.88 14.21
N ARG A 739 16.35 37.40 15.42
CA ARG A 739 17.00 38.58 16.00
C ARG A 739 18.51 38.40 16.10
N LEU A 740 18.97 37.28 16.64
CA LEU A 740 20.39 36.95 16.77
C LEU A 740 21.09 36.93 15.40
N ARG A 741 20.50 36.26 14.40
CA ARG A 741 21.02 36.28 13.01
C ARG A 741 21.04 37.67 12.39
N SER A 742 20.04 38.50 12.67
CA SER A 742 19.96 39.87 12.15
C SER A 742 21.00 40.80 12.80
N LEU A 743 21.21 40.69 14.11
CA LEU A 743 22.24 41.41 14.85
C LEU A 743 23.65 40.98 14.41
N GLN A 744 23.87 39.68 14.21
CA GLN A 744 25.13 39.15 13.70
C GLN A 744 25.44 39.68 12.29
N LYS A 745 24.45 39.65 11.38
CA LYS A 745 24.58 40.23 10.04
C LYS A 745 24.81 41.74 10.06
N ARG A 746 24.22 42.47 11.00
CA ARG A 746 24.47 43.91 11.20
C ARG A 746 25.90 44.17 11.65
N LEU A 747 26.44 43.33 12.53
CA LEU A 747 27.82 43.41 13.00
C LEU A 747 28.81 43.10 11.86
N ASP A 748 28.48 42.12 11.02
CA ASP A 748 29.27 41.75 9.84
C ASP A 748 29.18 42.79 8.72
N ALA A 749 28.00 43.38 8.50
CA ALA A 749 27.80 44.45 7.51
C ALA A 749 28.40 45.79 7.96
N ALA A 750 28.41 46.10 9.26
CA ALA A 750 29.11 47.27 9.80
C ALA A 750 30.64 47.18 9.62
N ARG A 751 31.19 45.99 9.34
CA ARG A 751 32.61 45.76 9.03
C ARG A 751 32.96 45.94 7.55
N PHE A 752 31.99 46.14 6.67
CA PHE A 752 32.19 46.26 5.22
C PHE A 752 31.39 47.46 4.69
N GLU A 753 32.03 48.62 4.55
CA GLU A 753 31.41 49.83 4.00
C GLU A 753 30.99 49.65 2.53
N GLY A 754 29.77 50.11 2.20
CA GLY A 754 29.27 50.20 0.83
C GLY A 754 27.89 50.86 0.74
N SER A 755 27.88 52.15 0.41
CA SER A 755 26.77 53.07 0.01
C SER A 755 25.36 52.80 0.56
N VAL A 756 24.93 53.67 1.48
CA VAL A 756 23.63 53.68 2.17
C VAL A 756 22.44 53.94 1.21
N ASP A 757 22.66 54.62 0.08
CA ASP A 757 21.56 55.12 -0.76
C ASP A 757 20.84 54.06 -1.61
N GLY A 758 21.54 53.01 -2.06
CA GLY A 758 20.93 51.93 -2.85
C GLY A 758 20.11 50.93 -2.02
N GLN A 759 20.41 50.80 -0.72
CA GLN A 759 19.73 49.87 0.18
C GLN A 759 18.38 50.42 0.67
N VAL A 760 18.30 51.73 0.90
CA VAL A 760 17.06 52.41 1.29
C VAL A 760 16.02 52.33 0.17
N MET A 761 16.42 52.61 -1.07
CA MET A 761 15.48 52.63 -2.22
C MET A 761 14.85 51.26 -2.51
N ASN A 762 15.62 50.18 -2.38
CA ASN A 762 15.11 48.82 -2.56
C ASN A 762 14.22 48.35 -1.40
N LEU A 763 14.54 48.73 -0.14
CA LEU A 763 13.71 48.41 1.01
C LEU A 763 12.36 49.15 0.95
N VAL A 764 12.37 50.44 0.58
CA VAL A 764 11.13 51.24 0.43
C VAL A 764 10.23 50.63 -0.65
N SER A 765 10.78 50.29 -1.82
CA SER A 765 10.01 49.67 -2.90
C SER A 765 9.41 48.32 -2.50
N SER A 766 10.13 47.53 -1.71
CA SER A 766 9.63 46.24 -1.22
C SER A 766 8.54 46.44 -0.17
N LEU A 767 8.71 47.40 0.74
CA LEU A 767 7.71 47.75 1.76
C LEU A 767 6.40 48.25 1.14
N ASP A 768 6.47 49.08 0.10
CA ASP A 768 5.28 49.55 -0.60
C ASP A 768 4.53 48.40 -1.29
N GLN A 769 5.26 47.40 -1.79
CA GLN A 769 4.65 46.20 -2.36
C GLN A 769 3.94 45.36 -1.28
N TYR A 770 4.58 45.08 -0.15
CA TYR A 770 3.95 44.35 0.95
C TYR A 770 2.78 45.10 1.59
N ARG A 771 2.85 46.44 1.68
CA ARG A 771 1.74 47.29 2.13
C ARG A 771 0.54 47.18 1.19
N LYS A 772 0.78 47.18 -0.13
CA LYS A 772 -0.27 47.00 -1.13
C LYS A 772 -0.92 45.61 -1.05
N GLU A 773 -0.11 44.55 -0.92
CA GLU A 773 -0.60 43.18 -0.73
C GLU A 773 -1.43 43.01 0.57
N LYS A 774 -1.02 43.67 1.66
CA LYS A 774 -1.79 43.73 2.90
C LYS A 774 -3.13 44.44 2.70
N GLU A 775 -3.15 45.54 1.97
CA GLU A 775 -4.36 46.33 1.74
C GLU A 775 -5.38 45.58 0.87
N GLU A 776 -4.92 44.85 -0.14
CA GLU A 776 -5.74 43.93 -0.95
C GLU A 776 -6.32 42.77 -0.11
N LEU A 777 -5.55 42.23 0.85
CA LEU A 777 -6.01 41.20 1.78
C LEU A 777 -7.03 41.73 2.82
N ILE A 778 -6.88 42.97 3.28
CA ILE A 778 -7.86 43.61 4.17
C ILE A 778 -9.19 43.82 3.45
N GLN A 779 -9.16 44.37 2.23
CA GLN A 779 -10.38 44.58 1.42
C GLN A 779 -11.11 43.27 1.14
N SER A 780 -10.38 42.21 0.78
CA SER A 780 -10.98 40.89 0.57
C SER A 780 -11.46 40.24 1.87
N GLY A 781 -10.80 40.49 3.00
CA GLY A 781 -11.19 40.03 4.34
C GLY A 781 -12.50 40.67 4.81
N GLU A 782 -12.64 41.98 4.61
CA GLU A 782 -13.88 42.73 4.91
C GLU A 782 -15.07 42.20 4.10
N VAL A 783 -14.86 41.88 2.82
CA VAL A 783 -15.90 41.28 1.96
C VAL A 783 -16.34 39.92 2.51
N LEU A 784 -15.39 39.06 2.91
CA LEU A 784 -15.71 37.77 3.52
C LEU A 784 -16.38 37.91 4.89
N GLN A 785 -16.00 38.91 5.67
CA GLN A 785 -16.61 39.18 6.97
C GLN A 785 -18.05 39.68 6.82
N GLN A 786 -18.32 40.56 5.85
CA GLN A 786 -19.68 40.95 5.47
C GLN A 786 -20.50 39.76 4.97
N LYS A 787 -19.89 38.88 4.17
CA LYS A 787 -20.53 37.65 3.69
C LYS A 787 -20.85 36.69 4.84
N LEU A 788 -19.96 36.54 5.82
CA LEU A 788 -20.15 35.71 7.01
C LEU A 788 -21.27 36.26 7.91
N VAL A 789 -21.33 37.57 8.12
CA VAL A 789 -22.41 38.23 8.88
C VAL A 789 -23.76 38.01 8.19
N LYS A 790 -23.84 38.24 6.87
CA LYS A 790 -25.05 37.96 6.07
C LYS A 790 -25.45 36.49 6.16
N SER A 791 -24.51 35.56 6.04
CA SER A 791 -24.76 34.11 6.14
C SER A 791 -25.28 33.70 7.52
N ARG A 792 -24.69 34.23 8.60
CA ARG A 792 -25.17 34.00 9.98
C ARG A 792 -26.57 34.55 10.21
N GLN A 793 -26.88 35.71 9.65
CA GLN A 793 -28.21 36.31 9.75
C GLN A 793 -29.26 35.51 8.99
N LEU A 794 -28.94 35.02 7.79
CA LEU A 794 -29.82 34.14 7.01
C LEU A 794 -30.04 32.78 7.71
N LEU A 795 -29.01 32.22 8.36
CA LEU A 795 -29.16 31.00 9.16
C LEU A 795 -30.09 31.22 10.35
N ARG A 796 -29.92 32.33 11.09
CA ARG A 796 -30.78 32.69 12.22
C ARG A 796 -32.23 32.91 11.79
N ASN A 797 -32.46 33.56 10.65
CA ASN A 797 -33.80 33.76 10.11
C ASN A 797 -34.45 32.43 9.72
N ALA A 798 -33.69 31.51 9.11
CA ALA A 798 -34.18 30.17 8.78
C ALA A 798 -34.52 29.33 10.02
N GLU A 799 -33.77 29.49 11.12
CA GLU A 799 -34.07 28.84 12.40
C GLU A 799 -35.34 29.39 13.06
N LEU A 800 -35.56 30.70 13.01
CA LEU A 800 -36.78 31.34 13.51
C LEU A 800 -38.03 30.88 12.75
N ILE A 801 -37.99 30.92 11.41
CA ILE A 801 -39.13 30.49 10.57
C ILE A 801 -39.46 29.01 10.80
N ARG A 802 -38.43 28.17 10.97
CA ARG A 802 -38.64 26.75 11.30
C ARG A 802 -39.31 26.59 12.67
N ALA A 803 -38.87 27.34 13.68
CA ALA A 803 -39.44 27.24 15.02
C ALA A 803 -40.91 27.70 15.04
N GLU A 804 -41.25 28.75 14.29
CA GLU A 804 -42.64 29.22 14.14
C GLU A 804 -43.51 28.17 13.45
N LYS A 805 -43.06 27.59 12.34
CA LYS A 805 -43.82 26.55 11.62
C LYS A 805 -43.93 25.22 12.38
N ALA A 806 -42.94 24.88 13.19
CA ALA A 806 -43.01 23.72 14.08
C ALA A 806 -44.09 23.90 15.15
N LYS A 807 -44.22 25.12 15.69
CA LYS A 807 -45.26 25.46 16.65
C LYS A 807 -46.66 25.48 16.02
N GLU A 808 -46.80 26.03 14.81
CA GLU A 808 -48.06 25.97 14.05
C GLU A 808 -48.52 24.54 13.77
N LEU A 809 -47.58 23.62 13.47
CA LEU A 809 -47.89 22.21 13.29
C LEU A 809 -48.34 21.56 14.61
N GLU A 810 -47.64 21.84 15.72
CA GLU A 810 -47.99 21.32 17.04
C GLU A 810 -49.40 21.79 17.46
N ASP A 811 -49.74 23.06 17.25
CA ASP A 811 -51.07 23.60 17.51
C ASP A 811 -52.15 22.94 16.63
N CYS A 812 -51.83 22.72 15.34
CA CYS A 812 -52.75 22.07 14.41
C CYS A 812 -52.97 20.58 14.73
N GLU A 813 -51.92 19.86 15.13
CA GLU A 813 -52.01 18.47 15.58
C GLU A 813 -52.72 18.35 16.94
N ASN A 814 -52.55 19.32 17.83
CA ASN A 814 -53.28 19.39 19.10
C ASN A 814 -54.77 19.69 18.89
N GLU A 815 -55.15 20.55 17.95
CA GLU A 815 -56.56 20.76 17.58
C GLU A 815 -57.16 19.53 16.88
N LEU A 816 -56.37 18.82 16.06
CA LEU A 816 -56.79 17.55 15.45
C LEU A 816 -57.03 16.50 16.53
N LYS A 817 -56.11 16.35 17.49
CA LYS A 817 -56.29 15.50 18.68
C LYS A 817 -57.46 15.95 19.55
N LYS A 818 -57.70 17.25 19.76
CA LYS A 818 -58.89 17.74 20.50
C LYS A 818 -60.18 17.47 19.75
N SER A 819 -60.18 17.50 18.41
CA SER A 819 -61.33 17.14 17.59
C SER A 819 -61.58 15.63 17.68
N GLU A 820 -60.53 14.80 17.58
CA GLU A 820 -60.58 13.34 17.74
C GLU A 820 -60.96 12.92 19.16
N VAL A 821 -60.51 13.66 20.18
CA VAL A 821 -60.90 13.45 21.58
C VAL A 821 -62.31 13.98 21.85
N ARG A 822 -62.77 15.04 21.17
CA ARG A 822 -64.20 15.42 21.16
C ARG A 822 -65.05 14.34 20.48
N PHE A 823 -64.53 13.68 19.44
CA PHE A 823 -65.15 12.47 18.86
C PHE A 823 -65.11 11.27 19.81
N SER A 824 -64.07 11.11 20.63
CA SER A 824 -63.91 9.95 21.52
C SER A 824 -64.52 10.12 22.92
N LYS A 825 -64.84 11.36 23.35
CA LYS A 825 -65.43 11.66 24.67
C LYS A 825 -66.91 12.04 24.63
N PHE A 826 -67.56 12.02 23.46
CA PHE A 826 -69.02 12.11 23.34
C PHE A 826 -69.66 10.72 23.14
N GLY A 827 -69.11 9.70 23.81
CA GLY A 827 -69.56 8.31 23.70
C GLY A 827 -70.63 7.89 24.71
N GLU A 828 -71.09 8.77 25.61
CA GLU A 828 -72.00 8.30 26.67
C GLU A 828 -73.34 8.99 26.84
N ASN A 829 -73.62 10.23 26.40
CA ASN A 829 -75.01 10.75 26.47
C ASN A 829 -75.20 11.95 25.51
N ASP A 830 -75.65 11.68 24.27
CA ASP A 830 -76.73 12.41 23.56
C ASP A 830 -76.87 11.93 22.09
N LEU A 831 -77.63 10.83 22.00
CA LEU A 831 -78.55 10.27 20.99
C LEU A 831 -78.72 10.77 19.53
N ASP A 832 -78.09 11.82 19.00
CA ASP A 832 -78.57 12.38 17.70
C ASP A 832 -77.71 12.13 16.45
N PHE A 833 -76.42 11.79 16.52
CA PHE A 833 -75.59 11.59 15.30
C PHE A 833 -75.39 10.12 14.91
N GLU A 834 -75.05 9.28 15.88
CA GLU A 834 -74.72 7.86 15.65
C GLU A 834 -75.99 7.01 15.48
N ALA A 835 -77.12 7.41 16.09
CA ALA A 835 -78.43 6.82 15.84
C ALA A 835 -78.96 7.17 14.43
N CYS A 836 -78.74 8.42 13.97
CA CYS A 836 -79.12 8.84 12.63
C CYS A 836 -78.25 8.18 11.53
N SER A 837 -76.94 8.07 11.74
CA SER A 837 -76.01 7.44 10.79
C SER A 837 -76.17 5.92 10.70
N ASN A 838 -76.40 5.24 11.81
CA ASN A 838 -76.54 3.79 11.80
C ASN A 838 -77.86 3.34 11.17
N GLU A 839 -78.97 4.05 11.38
CA GLU A 839 -80.23 3.64 10.75
C GLU A 839 -80.29 4.03 9.26
N VAL A 840 -79.68 5.15 8.85
CA VAL A 840 -79.44 5.46 7.42
C VAL A 840 -78.57 4.43 6.76
N ASN A 841 -77.42 4.10 7.36
CA ASN A 841 -76.49 3.19 6.71
C ASN A 841 -77.10 1.80 6.61
N LYS A 842 -77.87 1.34 7.59
CA LYS A 842 -78.57 0.05 7.46
C LYS A 842 -79.61 0.05 6.34
N ILE A 843 -80.35 1.14 6.14
CA ILE A 843 -81.38 1.23 5.09
C ILE A 843 -80.75 1.54 3.72
N ASN A 844 -79.79 2.48 3.63
CA ASN A 844 -79.00 2.83 2.45
C ASN A 844 -78.22 1.65 1.88
N ILE A 845 -77.45 0.98 2.73
CA ILE A 845 -76.62 -0.16 2.33
C ILE A 845 -77.54 -1.26 1.85
N CYS A 846 -78.64 -1.55 2.53
CA CYS A 846 -79.51 -2.62 2.10
C CYS A 846 -80.28 -2.32 0.81
N GLU A 847 -80.49 -1.05 0.47
CA GLU A 847 -81.20 -0.68 -0.76
C GLU A 847 -80.33 -0.34 -1.96
N ASP A 848 -79.32 0.50 -1.81
CA ASP A 848 -78.42 0.80 -2.93
C ASP A 848 -77.65 -0.45 -3.30
N GLU A 849 -77.32 -1.31 -2.33
CA GLU A 849 -76.78 -2.60 -2.69
C GLU A 849 -77.78 -3.42 -3.48
N HIS A 850 -79.06 -3.49 -3.12
CA HIS A 850 -80.01 -4.32 -3.85
C HIS A 850 -80.38 -3.73 -5.24
N ARG A 851 -80.69 -2.43 -5.35
CA ARG A 851 -81.01 -1.73 -6.62
C ARG A 851 -79.81 -1.65 -7.55
N GLN A 852 -78.62 -1.31 -7.03
CA GLN A 852 -77.41 -1.29 -7.85
C GLN A 852 -76.95 -2.71 -8.15
N LYS A 853 -77.06 -3.70 -7.26
CA LYS A 853 -76.71 -5.08 -7.62
C LYS A 853 -77.59 -5.53 -8.79
N LEU A 854 -78.89 -5.28 -8.79
CA LEU A 854 -79.78 -5.62 -9.91
C LEU A 854 -79.44 -4.85 -11.19
N SER A 855 -79.47 -3.52 -11.17
CA SER A 855 -79.18 -2.70 -12.37
C SER A 855 -77.76 -2.91 -12.91
N LYS A 856 -76.77 -3.05 -12.03
CA LYS A 856 -75.39 -3.37 -12.43
C LYS A 856 -75.30 -4.79 -12.95
N LEU A 857 -75.95 -5.80 -12.34
CA LEU A 857 -75.91 -7.17 -12.86
C LEU A 857 -76.55 -7.27 -14.24
N GLU A 858 -77.60 -6.50 -14.53
CA GLU A 858 -78.26 -6.50 -15.84
C GLU A 858 -77.48 -5.76 -16.92
N THR A 859 -77.01 -4.55 -16.63
CA THR A 859 -76.12 -3.81 -17.54
C THR A 859 -74.77 -4.49 -17.71
N HIS A 860 -74.26 -5.17 -16.68
CA HIS A 860 -73.06 -5.98 -16.74
C HIS A 860 -73.27 -7.23 -17.58
N LYS A 861 -74.40 -7.93 -17.43
CA LYS A 861 -74.76 -9.08 -18.28
C LYS A 861 -74.79 -8.69 -19.77
N ASN A 862 -75.57 -7.68 -20.12
CA ASN A 862 -75.71 -7.23 -21.52
C ASN A 862 -74.39 -6.67 -22.06
N GLY A 863 -73.66 -5.91 -21.25
CA GLY A 863 -72.34 -5.38 -21.63
C GLY A 863 -71.26 -6.45 -21.76
N LEU A 864 -71.32 -7.56 -20.99
CA LEU A 864 -70.43 -8.70 -21.14
C LEU A 864 -70.73 -9.46 -22.44
N GLU A 865 -72.00 -9.63 -22.81
CA GLU A 865 -72.40 -10.28 -24.07
C GLU A 865 -71.92 -9.51 -25.31
N GLU A 866 -72.06 -8.19 -25.33
CA GLU A 866 -71.55 -7.34 -26.41
C GLU A 866 -70.02 -7.33 -26.48
N LYS A 867 -69.33 -7.29 -25.32
CA LYS A 867 -67.87 -7.35 -25.25
C LYS A 867 -67.30 -8.67 -25.73
N ILE A 868 -67.93 -9.80 -25.41
CA ILE A 868 -67.52 -11.12 -25.91
C ILE A 868 -67.66 -11.18 -27.44
N LYS A 869 -68.75 -10.65 -28.01
CA LYS A 869 -68.93 -10.56 -29.47
C LYS A 869 -67.85 -9.68 -30.12
N ALA A 870 -67.59 -8.51 -29.56
CA ALA A 870 -66.58 -7.59 -30.08
C ALA A 870 -65.15 -8.15 -29.97
N LEU A 871 -64.80 -8.79 -28.85
CA LEU A 871 -63.50 -9.43 -28.64
C LEU A 871 -63.28 -10.61 -29.59
N ASN A 872 -64.30 -11.42 -29.89
CA ASN A 872 -64.21 -12.49 -30.88
C ASN A 872 -63.88 -11.98 -32.29
N VAL A 873 -64.51 -10.88 -32.72
CA VAL A 873 -64.22 -10.23 -34.03
C VAL A 873 -62.80 -9.66 -34.05
N LYS A 874 -62.39 -8.99 -32.95
CA LYS A 874 -61.05 -8.41 -32.80
C LYS A 874 -59.95 -9.47 -32.81
N LEU A 875 -60.18 -10.59 -32.14
CA LEU A 875 -59.25 -11.73 -32.07
C LEU A 875 -58.99 -12.34 -33.44
N LYS A 876 -60.05 -12.49 -34.25
CA LYS A 876 -59.96 -13.06 -35.60
C LYS A 876 -59.09 -12.19 -36.51
N LYS A 877 -59.29 -10.87 -36.46
CA LYS A 877 -58.51 -9.90 -37.23
C LYS A 877 -57.02 -9.86 -36.81
N MET A 878 -56.74 -9.90 -35.51
CA MET A 878 -55.35 -9.91 -35.01
C MET A 878 -54.59 -11.19 -35.38
N ASN A 879 -55.26 -12.35 -35.41
CA ASN A 879 -54.65 -13.60 -35.84
C ASN A 879 -54.35 -13.62 -37.34
N GLU A 880 -55.20 -13.02 -38.17
CA GLU A 880 -54.98 -12.89 -39.62
C GLU A 880 -53.78 -11.97 -39.92
N GLU A 881 -53.68 -10.82 -39.24
CA GLU A 881 -52.55 -9.88 -39.37
C GLU A 881 -51.21 -10.47 -38.88
N ALA A 882 -51.22 -11.28 -37.81
CA ALA A 882 -50.02 -11.94 -37.30
C ALA A 882 -49.51 -13.06 -38.23
N SER A 883 -50.40 -13.71 -38.99
CA SER A 883 -50.06 -14.80 -39.91
C SER A 883 -49.34 -14.33 -41.18
N GLU A 884 -49.46 -13.06 -41.56
CA GLU A 884 -48.79 -12.48 -42.75
C GLU A 884 -47.36 -11.96 -42.47
N LEU A 885 -47.01 -11.72 -41.19
CA LEU A 885 -45.80 -10.99 -40.80
C LEU A 885 -44.67 -11.85 -40.19
N VAL A 886 -44.94 -13.11 -39.82
CA VAL A 886 -44.00 -13.93 -39.03
C VAL A 886 -43.90 -15.35 -39.61
N SER A 887 -42.69 -15.79 -39.98
CA SER A 887 -42.40 -17.15 -40.52
C SER A 887 -42.18 -18.22 -39.43
N VAL A 888 -42.43 -17.89 -38.17
CA VAL A 888 -42.15 -18.73 -36.99
C VAL A 888 -43.45 -19.10 -36.30
N ALA A 889 -43.58 -20.38 -35.89
CA ALA A 889 -44.75 -20.90 -35.19
C ALA A 889 -45.07 -20.11 -33.89
N PRO A 890 -46.35 -20.02 -33.48
CA PRO A 890 -46.74 -19.26 -32.28
C PRO A 890 -46.05 -19.80 -31.01
N PRO A 891 -45.51 -18.93 -30.14
CA PRO A 891 -44.96 -19.34 -28.84
C PRO A 891 -46.08 -19.77 -27.86
N ASP A 892 -45.71 -20.54 -26.83
CA ASP A 892 -46.66 -20.95 -25.78
C ASP A 892 -47.18 -19.76 -24.96
N PHE A 893 -48.44 -19.40 -25.17
CA PHE A 893 -49.14 -18.28 -24.56
C PHE A 893 -49.15 -18.30 -23.02
N ALA A 894 -48.93 -19.47 -22.40
CA ALA A 894 -48.85 -19.63 -20.95
C ALA A 894 -47.55 -19.08 -20.33
N SER A 895 -46.47 -19.00 -21.10
CA SER A 895 -45.13 -18.57 -20.65
C SER A 895 -44.84 -17.07 -20.83
N LEU A 896 -45.77 -16.32 -21.42
CA LEU A 896 -45.56 -14.90 -21.77
C LEU A 896 -45.79 -13.97 -20.55
N PRO A 897 -44.96 -12.91 -20.35
CA PRO A 897 -45.09 -11.94 -19.24
C PRO A 897 -46.28 -10.97 -19.43
N GLU A 898 -46.77 -10.33 -18.35
CA GLU A 898 -47.90 -9.38 -18.44
C GLU A 898 -47.59 -8.17 -19.34
N THR A 899 -48.61 -7.61 -19.98
CA THR A 899 -48.43 -6.65 -21.10
C THR A 899 -47.93 -5.29 -20.64
N THR A 900 -48.43 -4.80 -19.51
CA THR A 900 -47.91 -3.59 -18.86
C THR A 900 -46.45 -3.77 -18.45
N GLU A 901 -46.11 -4.93 -17.88
CA GLU A 901 -44.76 -5.26 -17.46
C GLU A 901 -43.81 -5.38 -18.67
N ALA A 902 -44.26 -6.00 -19.77
CA ALA A 902 -43.47 -6.13 -20.99
C ALA A 902 -43.27 -4.77 -21.71
N GLU A 903 -44.30 -3.91 -21.76
CA GLU A 903 -44.22 -2.57 -22.35
C GLU A 903 -43.37 -1.61 -21.51
N GLU A 904 -43.45 -1.68 -20.18
CA GLU A 904 -42.58 -0.92 -19.29
C GLU A 904 -41.13 -1.38 -19.38
N ARG A 905 -40.89 -2.70 -19.44
CA ARG A 905 -39.55 -3.26 -19.68
C ARG A 905 -39.00 -2.85 -21.04
N CYS A 906 -39.84 -2.79 -22.08
CA CYS A 906 -39.44 -2.33 -23.42
C CYS A 906 -39.06 -0.85 -23.40
N ARG A 907 -39.91 0.02 -22.83
CA ARG A 907 -39.63 1.46 -22.70
C ARG A 907 -38.39 1.74 -21.85
N GLU A 908 -38.21 0.99 -20.76
CA GLU A 908 -37.03 1.13 -19.90
C GLU A 908 -35.76 0.65 -20.61
N LEU A 909 -35.82 -0.43 -21.40
CA LEU A 909 -34.69 -0.88 -22.21
C LEU A 909 -34.35 0.11 -23.34
N GLU A 910 -35.35 0.68 -24.02
CA GLU A 910 -35.15 1.72 -25.03
C GLU A 910 -34.50 2.97 -24.44
N ARG A 911 -35.00 3.43 -23.28
CA ARG A 911 -34.41 4.57 -22.55
C ARG A 911 -32.97 4.29 -22.12
N ARG A 912 -32.68 3.07 -21.64
CA ARG A 912 -31.32 2.66 -21.26
C ARG A 912 -30.36 2.62 -22.44
N ILE A 913 -30.83 2.13 -23.60
CA ILE A 913 -30.03 2.11 -24.83
C ILE A 913 -29.75 3.55 -25.30
N GLN A 914 -30.76 4.42 -25.28
CA GLN A 914 -30.60 5.83 -25.69
C GLN A 914 -29.62 6.58 -24.78
N VAL A 915 -29.75 6.45 -23.46
CA VAL A 915 -28.82 7.07 -22.49
C VAL A 915 -27.40 6.52 -22.65
N ALA A 916 -27.26 5.22 -22.91
CA ALA A 916 -25.96 4.62 -23.19
C ALA A 916 -25.35 5.14 -24.50
N GLN A 917 -26.17 5.37 -25.54
CA GLN A 917 -25.74 5.94 -26.82
C GLN A 917 -25.35 7.42 -26.72
N GLU A 918 -26.05 8.22 -25.92
CA GLU A 918 -25.72 9.64 -25.70
C GLU A 918 -24.46 9.82 -24.86
N SER A 919 -24.20 8.89 -23.93
CA SER A 919 -23.00 8.89 -23.09
C SER A 919 -21.74 8.39 -23.80
N LEU A 920 -21.88 7.64 -24.90
CA LEU A 920 -20.78 7.20 -25.76
C LEU A 920 -20.74 8.17 -26.95
N GLU A 921 -19.83 9.15 -26.92
CA GLU A 921 -19.63 10.11 -28.03
C GLU A 921 -19.70 9.36 -29.37
N GLY A 922 -20.61 9.77 -30.26
CA GLY A 922 -21.25 8.94 -31.30
C GLY A 922 -20.40 8.17 -32.33
N ALA A 923 -19.07 8.12 -32.17
CA ALA A 923 -18.12 7.37 -32.99
C ALA A 923 -18.00 5.87 -32.63
N VAL A 924 -18.39 5.43 -31.42
CA VAL A 924 -18.15 4.05 -30.92
C VAL A 924 -19.20 3.02 -31.39
N VAL A 925 -20.19 3.43 -32.19
CA VAL A 925 -21.37 2.61 -32.50
C VAL A 925 -21.16 1.63 -33.67
N SER A 926 -20.07 1.77 -34.44
CA SER A 926 -19.72 0.84 -35.53
C SER A 926 -19.09 -0.45 -34.99
N GLU A 927 -19.44 -1.59 -35.59
CA GLU A 927 -18.85 -2.90 -35.28
C GLU A 927 -17.30 -2.89 -35.47
N GLU A 928 -16.81 -2.10 -36.42
CA GLU A 928 -15.39 -1.86 -36.65
C GLU A 928 -14.72 -1.07 -35.50
N ALA A 929 -15.39 -0.03 -34.99
CA ALA A 929 -14.90 0.78 -33.87
C ALA A 929 -14.82 -0.06 -32.57
N MET A 930 -15.73 -1.02 -32.42
CA MET A 930 -15.75 -1.97 -31.32
C MET A 930 -14.64 -3.03 -31.40
N GLY A 931 -14.25 -3.43 -32.61
CA GLY A 931 -13.06 -4.24 -32.84
C GLY A 931 -11.80 -3.49 -32.42
N ILE A 932 -11.65 -2.24 -32.87
CA ILE A 932 -10.50 -1.37 -32.55
C ILE A 932 -10.37 -1.16 -31.03
N LEU A 933 -11.46 -0.82 -30.34
CA LEU A 933 -11.46 -0.63 -28.88
C LEU A 933 -10.98 -1.88 -28.11
N ARG A 934 -11.40 -3.07 -28.57
CA ARG A 934 -11.02 -4.35 -27.96
C ARG A 934 -9.53 -4.61 -28.15
N ASP A 935 -9.03 -4.40 -29.35
CA ASP A 935 -7.63 -4.62 -29.71
C ASP A 935 -6.72 -3.62 -28.97
N ASP A 936 -7.13 -2.36 -28.87
CA ASP A 936 -6.41 -1.30 -28.14
C ASP A 936 -6.33 -1.62 -26.63
N TYR A 937 -7.45 -2.03 -26.02
CA TYR A 937 -7.46 -2.47 -24.62
C TYR A 937 -6.52 -3.66 -24.39
N GLU A 938 -6.56 -4.68 -25.24
CA GLU A 938 -5.72 -5.87 -25.07
C GLU A 938 -4.25 -5.55 -25.27
N HIS A 939 -3.93 -4.72 -26.26
CA HIS A 939 -2.57 -4.25 -26.53
C HIS A 939 -2.02 -3.45 -25.34
N LEU A 940 -2.79 -2.47 -24.84
CA LEU A 940 -2.38 -1.63 -23.72
C LEU A 940 -2.26 -2.42 -22.41
N ARG A 941 -3.18 -3.35 -22.15
CA ARG A 941 -3.14 -4.26 -20.99
C ARG A 941 -1.90 -5.16 -21.01
N LYS A 942 -1.55 -5.75 -22.16
CA LYS A 942 -0.32 -6.56 -22.30
C LYS A 942 0.92 -5.72 -22.06
N LYS A 943 0.98 -4.50 -22.60
CA LYS A 943 2.08 -3.55 -22.40
C LYS A 943 2.25 -3.18 -20.92
N TYR A 944 1.15 -2.84 -20.24
CA TYR A 944 1.14 -2.52 -18.81
C TYR A 944 1.58 -3.69 -17.93
N SER A 945 1.09 -4.90 -18.20
CA SER A 945 1.46 -6.11 -17.45
C SER A 945 2.95 -6.42 -17.56
N ASN A 946 3.51 -6.32 -18.77
CA ASN A 946 4.94 -6.51 -19.00
C ASN A 946 5.78 -5.45 -18.27
N ALA A 947 5.39 -4.17 -18.35
CA ALA A 947 6.07 -3.09 -17.65
C ALA A 947 6.00 -3.25 -16.12
N LYS A 948 4.82 -3.61 -15.56
CA LYS A 948 4.63 -3.90 -14.13
C LYS A 948 5.57 -5.00 -13.65
N ARG A 949 5.69 -6.09 -14.42
CA ARG A 949 6.58 -7.21 -14.11
C ARG A 949 8.05 -6.77 -14.05
N VAL A 950 8.49 -5.91 -14.96
CA VAL A 950 9.86 -5.38 -14.97
C VAL A 950 10.10 -4.47 -13.76
N VAL A 951 9.18 -3.55 -13.46
CA VAL A 951 9.28 -2.65 -12.29
C VAL A 951 9.36 -3.44 -10.98
N LEU A 952 8.56 -4.50 -10.82
CA LEU A 952 8.61 -5.35 -9.62
C LEU A 952 9.97 -6.05 -9.50
N LYS A 953 10.47 -6.66 -10.58
CA LYS A 953 11.80 -7.27 -10.57
C LYS A 953 12.91 -6.26 -10.24
N MET A 954 12.82 -5.04 -10.77
CA MET A 954 13.78 -3.97 -10.44
C MET A 954 13.73 -3.58 -8.96
N LYS A 955 12.53 -3.49 -8.36
CA LYS A 955 12.38 -3.22 -6.93
C LYS A 955 13.01 -4.33 -6.08
N ASP A 956 12.79 -5.59 -6.45
CA ASP A 956 13.37 -6.74 -5.75
C ASP A 956 14.90 -6.76 -5.84
N HIS A 957 15.45 -6.49 -7.03
CA HIS A 957 16.90 -6.39 -7.24
C HIS A 957 17.51 -5.22 -6.43
N LEU A 958 16.83 -4.07 -6.38
CA LEU A 958 17.27 -2.91 -5.60
C LEU A 958 17.24 -3.20 -4.10
N ARG A 959 16.23 -3.94 -3.62
CA ARG A 959 16.15 -4.38 -2.21
C ARG A 959 17.31 -5.31 -1.86
N LEU A 960 17.52 -6.37 -2.64
CA LEU A 960 18.60 -7.33 -2.43
C LEU A 960 19.97 -6.65 -2.46
N ARG A 961 20.16 -5.69 -3.37
CA ARG A 961 21.38 -4.91 -3.48
C ARG A 961 21.64 -4.03 -2.25
N ASN A 962 20.61 -3.39 -1.69
CA ASN A 962 20.75 -2.60 -0.46
C ASN A 962 21.07 -3.49 0.75
N GLU A 963 20.46 -4.67 0.84
CA GLU A 963 20.76 -5.66 1.87
C GLU A 963 22.22 -6.12 1.79
N LYS A 964 22.68 -6.51 0.59
CA LYS A 964 24.07 -6.98 0.38
C LYS A 964 25.12 -5.90 0.54
N PHE A 965 24.79 -4.65 0.23
CA PHE A 965 25.70 -3.53 0.43
C PHE A 965 26.09 -3.35 1.90
N LEU A 966 25.12 -3.48 2.83
CA LEU A 966 25.39 -3.37 4.26
C LEU A 966 26.33 -4.48 4.75
N GLU A 967 26.16 -5.70 4.25
CA GLU A 967 27.01 -6.86 4.56
C GLU A 967 28.45 -6.62 4.09
N VAL A 968 28.65 -6.22 2.82
CA VAL A 968 29.98 -5.93 2.26
C VAL A 968 30.66 -4.76 2.97
N ARG A 969 29.91 -3.70 3.30
CA ARG A 969 30.45 -2.54 4.02
C ARG A 969 30.99 -2.92 5.40
N ASN A 970 30.24 -3.73 6.15
CA ASN A 970 30.64 -4.15 7.50
C ASN A 970 31.86 -5.09 7.44
N LEU A 971 31.87 -6.05 6.51
CA LEU A 971 33.03 -6.94 6.31
C LEU A 971 34.30 -6.16 5.92
N THR A 972 34.17 -5.13 5.08
CA THR A 972 35.31 -4.28 4.69
C THR A 972 35.82 -3.44 5.86
N ALA A 973 34.92 -2.97 6.72
CA ALA A 973 35.25 -2.24 7.94
C ALA A 973 36.00 -3.13 8.95
N GLU A 974 35.53 -4.35 9.18
CA GLU A 974 36.19 -5.36 10.03
C GLU A 974 37.59 -5.69 9.51
N ARG A 975 37.71 -5.98 8.21
CA ARG A 975 39.00 -6.27 7.58
C ARG A 975 39.98 -5.11 7.70
N LEU A 976 39.53 -3.86 7.53
CA LEU A 976 40.41 -2.69 7.71
C LEU A 976 40.95 -2.62 9.15
N ASN A 977 40.10 -2.89 10.14
CA ASN A 977 40.49 -2.90 11.55
C ASN A 977 41.55 -3.98 11.83
N GLU A 978 41.32 -5.22 11.37
CA GLU A 978 42.27 -6.33 11.54
C GLU A 978 43.65 -6.00 10.96
N LEU A 979 43.68 -5.45 9.74
CA LEU A 979 44.93 -5.10 9.05
C LEU A 979 45.68 -3.99 9.77
N TYR A 980 44.97 -2.95 10.22
CA TYR A 980 45.56 -1.88 10.99
C TYR A 980 46.14 -2.39 12.33
N SER A 981 45.39 -3.23 13.06
CA SER A 981 45.88 -3.86 14.29
C SER A 981 47.13 -4.71 14.05
N GLY A 982 47.16 -5.48 12.96
CA GLY A 982 48.31 -6.28 12.55
C GLY A 982 49.56 -5.44 12.28
N LEU A 983 49.45 -4.35 11.52
CA LEU A 983 50.58 -3.46 11.20
C LEU A 983 51.11 -2.73 12.45
N MET A 984 50.21 -2.36 13.38
CA MET A 984 50.59 -1.75 14.65
C MET A 984 51.38 -2.72 15.55
N SER A 985 51.05 -4.01 15.51
CA SER A 985 51.72 -5.04 16.33
C SER A 985 53.20 -5.25 15.98
N ILE A 986 53.63 -4.90 14.76
CA ILE A 986 55.04 -5.02 14.29
C ILE A 986 55.99 -4.25 15.21
N ARG A 987 55.53 -3.14 15.80
CA ARG A 987 56.32 -2.33 16.74
C ARG A 987 55.86 -2.52 18.19
N ASN A 988 55.19 -3.63 18.49
CA ASN A 988 54.55 -3.94 19.77
C ASN A 988 53.56 -2.86 20.24
N PHE A 989 52.93 -2.14 19.31
CA PHE A 989 51.86 -1.21 19.62
C PHE A 989 50.50 -1.93 19.56
N ARG A 990 49.56 -1.57 20.44
CA ARG A 990 48.17 -1.99 20.30
C ARG A 990 47.41 -0.91 19.55
N GLY A 991 46.88 -1.26 18.38
CA GLY A 991 46.03 -0.38 17.58
C GLY A 991 44.65 -0.98 17.36
N SER A 992 43.60 -0.16 17.39
CA SER A 992 42.27 -0.53 16.90
C SER A 992 41.58 0.64 16.20
N LEU A 993 40.69 0.33 15.27
CA LEU A 993 39.86 1.26 14.52
C LEU A 993 38.41 1.11 14.97
N ILE A 994 37.75 2.23 15.25
CA ILE A 994 36.31 2.28 15.50
C ILE A 994 35.67 3.08 14.37
N ILE A 995 34.93 2.40 13.51
CA ILE A 995 34.27 3.01 12.34
C ILE A 995 32.80 3.24 12.68
N ASN A 996 32.39 4.51 12.77
CA ASN A 996 31.01 4.91 13.01
C ASN A 996 30.37 5.42 11.71
N HIS A 997 29.51 4.60 11.11
CA HIS A 997 28.80 4.94 9.88
C HIS A 997 27.71 6.01 10.05
N HIS A 998 27.14 6.16 11.26
CA HIS A 998 26.11 7.17 11.53
C HIS A 998 26.71 8.57 11.65
N GLU A 999 27.82 8.69 12.38
CA GLU A 999 28.54 9.96 12.56
C GLU A 999 29.51 10.26 11.40
N ARG A 1000 29.67 9.32 10.44
CA ARG A 1000 30.65 9.36 9.35
C ARG A 1000 32.04 9.70 9.88
N ALA A 1001 32.51 8.91 10.85
CA ALA A 1001 33.75 9.14 11.57
C ALA A 1001 34.53 7.84 11.81
N ILE A 1002 35.87 7.89 11.67
CA ILE A 1002 36.78 6.78 12.05
C ILE A 1002 37.67 7.25 13.20
N TYR A 1003 37.60 6.56 14.34
CA TYR A 1003 38.45 6.82 15.49
C TYR A 1003 39.62 5.84 15.52
N LEU A 1004 40.83 6.38 15.55
CA LEU A 1004 42.09 5.64 15.68
C LEU A 1004 42.45 5.51 17.16
N LYS A 1005 42.50 4.30 17.70
CA LYS A 1005 43.04 4.01 19.03
C LYS A 1005 44.46 3.46 18.88
N ALA A 1006 45.41 4.02 19.62
CA ALA A 1006 46.81 3.57 19.62
C ALA A 1006 47.40 3.67 21.04
N GLU A 1007 47.91 2.55 21.55
CA GLU A 1007 48.60 2.45 22.83
C GLU A 1007 50.06 2.04 22.60
N THR A 1008 51.01 2.87 23.07
CA THR A 1008 52.45 2.61 23.01
C THR A 1008 52.99 2.12 24.36
N GLN A 1009 54.18 1.53 24.38
CA GLN A 1009 54.80 0.98 25.60
C GLN A 1009 55.02 2.02 26.71
N LYS A 1010 55.23 3.31 26.36
CA LYS A 1010 55.41 4.40 27.36
C LYS A 1010 54.15 4.73 28.16
N ASN A 1011 52.97 4.45 27.60
CA ASN A 1011 51.68 4.67 28.29
C ASN A 1011 51.29 3.49 29.21
N GLN A 1012 52.11 2.43 29.32
CA GLN A 1012 51.82 1.32 30.24
C GLN A 1012 52.13 1.66 31.71
N GLU A 1013 52.88 2.72 31.99
CA GLU A 1013 53.22 3.15 33.36
C GLU A 1013 52.35 4.31 33.89
N ILE A 1014 51.47 4.88 33.06
CA ILE A 1014 50.57 5.98 33.44
C ILE A 1014 49.14 5.60 33.03
N ASP A 1015 48.51 4.72 33.81
CA ASP A 1015 47.11 4.83 34.26
C ASP A 1015 46.64 3.49 34.85
N ARG A 1016 46.65 3.39 36.18
CA ARG A 1016 45.91 2.36 36.94
C ARG A 1016 44.70 2.95 37.69
N HIS A 1017 44.28 4.19 37.40
CA HIS A 1017 43.25 4.86 38.21
C HIS A 1017 42.00 5.43 37.52
N ASP A 1018 41.85 5.31 36.21
CA ASP A 1018 40.60 5.70 35.53
C ASP A 1018 39.88 4.50 34.90
N ILE A 1019 39.27 3.67 35.75
CA ILE A 1019 38.21 2.73 35.33
C ILE A 1019 37.06 2.87 36.31
N ARG A 1020 36.18 3.85 36.08
CA ARG A 1020 34.79 3.90 36.58
C ARG A 1020 34.09 5.15 36.03
N ASP A 1021 33.72 5.12 34.74
CA ASP A 1021 32.43 5.68 34.30
C ASP A 1021 32.14 5.41 32.80
N PRO A 1022 31.07 4.68 32.43
CA PRO A 1022 30.72 4.40 31.04
C PRO A 1022 30.12 5.58 30.26
N HIS A 1023 29.95 6.75 30.87
CA HIS A 1023 29.14 7.85 30.30
C HIS A 1023 29.89 9.15 29.95
N GLU A 1024 31.21 9.25 30.15
CA GLU A 1024 32.03 10.39 29.70
C GLU A 1024 32.94 10.09 28.48
N GLY A 1025 32.66 9.03 27.74
CA GLY A 1025 33.52 8.56 26.64
C GLY A 1025 33.15 9.05 25.24
N LYS A 1026 33.05 10.36 24.96
CA LYS A 1026 32.91 10.85 23.56
C LYS A 1026 33.94 11.89 23.10
N ARG A 1027 34.56 12.65 24.02
CA ARG A 1027 35.58 13.66 23.64
C ARG A 1027 37.03 13.18 23.72
N ASN A 1028 37.31 12.03 24.33
CA ASN A 1028 38.68 11.54 24.62
C ASN A 1028 39.13 10.29 23.85
N LEU A 1029 38.42 9.84 22.80
CA LEU A 1029 38.78 8.60 22.08
C LEU A 1029 40.06 8.67 21.22
N GLN A 1030 40.54 9.87 20.84
CA GLN A 1030 41.79 10.08 20.10
C GLN A 1030 42.79 10.91 20.94
N ASN A 1031 43.37 10.31 21.98
CA ASN A 1031 44.38 10.97 22.81
C ASN A 1031 45.80 10.78 22.23
N PHE A 1032 46.12 11.53 21.17
CA PHE A 1032 47.49 11.59 20.63
C PHE A 1032 48.42 12.54 21.39
N LYS A 1033 47.91 13.24 22.43
CA LYS A 1033 48.62 14.32 23.14
C LYS A 1033 49.93 13.87 23.83
N GLY A 1034 50.11 12.57 24.11
CA GLY A 1034 51.34 12.02 24.69
C GLY A 1034 52.32 11.37 23.69
N LEU A 1035 51.99 11.30 22.40
CA LEU A 1035 52.83 10.63 21.40
C LEU A 1035 53.83 11.60 20.75
N SER A 1036 55.04 11.12 20.51
CA SER A 1036 56.07 11.84 19.75
C SER A 1036 55.65 12.05 18.28
N GLY A 1037 56.22 13.06 17.61
CA GLY A 1037 55.96 13.32 16.19
C GLY A 1037 56.25 12.11 15.29
N GLY A 1038 57.27 11.32 15.62
CA GLY A 1038 57.60 10.07 14.91
C GLY A 1038 56.55 8.96 15.10
N GLU A 1039 56.00 8.81 16.31
CA GLU A 1039 54.96 7.81 16.60
C GLU A 1039 53.62 8.14 15.92
N ARG A 1040 53.23 9.42 15.88
CA ARG A 1040 52.03 9.85 15.14
C ARG A 1040 52.16 9.58 13.65
N THR A 1041 53.34 9.80 13.08
CA THR A 1041 53.60 9.55 11.65
C THR A 1041 53.58 8.05 11.35
N TYR A 1042 54.10 7.21 12.25
CA TYR A 1042 54.01 5.74 12.15
C TYR A 1042 52.56 5.23 12.18
N ILE A 1043 51.75 5.70 13.15
CA ILE A 1043 50.32 5.37 13.26
C ILE A 1043 49.58 5.70 11.95
N SER A 1044 49.86 6.87 11.40
CA SER A 1044 49.24 7.35 10.17
C SER A 1044 49.68 6.52 8.94
N ALA A 1045 50.96 6.14 8.88
CA ALA A 1045 51.48 5.25 7.83
C ALA A 1045 50.83 3.86 7.88
N CYS A 1046 50.64 3.28 9.07
CA CYS A 1046 49.92 2.02 9.24
C CYS A 1046 48.47 2.11 8.75
N PHE A 1047 47.79 3.23 8.98
CA PHE A 1047 46.44 3.46 8.46
C PHE A 1047 46.40 3.55 6.93
N VAL A 1048 47.34 4.28 6.31
CA VAL A 1048 47.47 4.34 4.84
C VAL A 1048 47.72 2.95 4.26
N MET A 1049 48.63 2.18 4.87
CA MET A 1049 48.91 0.80 4.45
C MET A 1049 47.70 -0.11 4.56
N ALA A 1050 46.93 -0.01 5.66
CA ALA A 1050 45.68 -0.75 5.83
C ALA A 1050 44.63 -0.37 4.76
N LEU A 1051 44.51 0.93 4.44
CA LEU A 1051 43.64 1.40 3.35
C LEU A 1051 44.10 0.86 1.98
N TRP A 1052 45.41 0.87 1.72
CA TRP A 1052 45.98 0.29 0.50
C TRP A 1052 45.65 -1.20 0.36
N GLN A 1053 45.60 -1.95 1.45
CA GLN A 1053 45.17 -3.35 1.35
C GLN A 1053 43.70 -3.52 1.01
N ALA A 1054 42.85 -2.56 1.38
CA ALA A 1054 41.43 -2.55 1.04
C ALA A 1054 41.16 -1.99 -0.37
N MET A 1055 42.17 -1.45 -1.08
CA MET A 1055 42.04 -0.88 -2.43
C MET A 1055 42.48 -1.87 -3.51
N GLU A 1056 41.68 -2.01 -4.56
CA GLU A 1056 41.97 -2.87 -5.73
C GLU A 1056 42.65 -2.13 -6.91
N THR A 1057 43.24 -0.95 -6.68
CA THR A 1057 43.81 -0.12 -7.75
C THR A 1057 45.18 -0.63 -8.22
N PRO A 1058 45.45 -0.77 -9.54
CA PRO A 1058 46.64 -1.46 -10.05
C PRO A 1058 47.97 -0.69 -9.83
N VAL A 1059 47.91 0.61 -9.55
CA VAL A 1059 49.08 1.48 -9.35
C VAL A 1059 48.91 2.29 -8.06
N ARG A 1060 49.99 2.57 -7.35
CA ARG A 1060 50.02 3.44 -6.16
C ARG A 1060 51.27 4.30 -6.21
N CYS A 1061 51.11 5.61 -6.01
CA CYS A 1061 52.21 6.57 -6.09
C CYS A 1061 52.28 7.44 -4.83
N MET A 1062 53.48 7.61 -4.28
CA MET A 1062 53.70 8.39 -3.07
C MET A 1062 54.99 9.21 -3.17
N ASP A 1063 54.89 10.52 -2.94
CA ASP A 1063 55.97 11.50 -3.08
C ASP A 1063 56.45 12.06 -1.74
N GLU A 1064 57.76 11.98 -1.49
CA GLU A 1064 58.47 12.55 -0.34
C GLU A 1064 57.88 12.19 1.04
N PHE A 1065 57.26 11.02 1.17
CA PHE A 1065 56.63 10.58 2.43
C PHE A 1065 57.63 10.43 3.58
N ASP A 1066 58.89 10.18 3.27
CA ASP A 1066 59.95 9.93 4.24
C ASP A 1066 60.58 11.19 4.83
N VAL A 1067 60.27 12.38 4.28
CA VAL A 1067 60.76 13.68 4.78
C VAL A 1067 60.22 14.01 6.16
N PHE A 1068 59.06 13.47 6.54
CA PHE A 1068 58.41 13.74 7.83
C PHE A 1068 58.69 12.65 8.88
N LEU A 1069 59.48 11.64 8.53
CA LEU A 1069 59.87 10.55 9.43
C LEU A 1069 61.24 10.82 10.04
N ASP A 1070 61.40 10.48 11.32
CA ASP A 1070 62.73 10.44 11.94
C ASP A 1070 63.55 9.26 11.38
N LEU A 1071 64.87 9.31 11.55
CA LEU A 1071 65.80 8.33 10.97
C LEU A 1071 65.48 6.88 11.36
N ASN A 1072 64.99 6.65 12.59
CA ASN A 1072 64.65 5.31 13.09
C ASN A 1072 63.32 4.78 12.53
N ASN A 1073 62.25 5.58 12.49
CA ASN A 1073 60.97 5.11 11.93
C ASN A 1073 61.02 5.08 10.40
N ARG A 1074 61.86 5.91 9.75
CA ARG A 1074 62.03 5.95 8.28
C ARG A 1074 62.41 4.58 7.72
N LYS A 1075 63.45 3.95 8.25
CA LYS A 1075 63.91 2.64 7.77
C LYS A 1075 62.82 1.58 7.91
N ILE A 1076 62.16 1.53 9.08
CA ILE A 1076 61.09 0.56 9.37
C ILE A 1076 59.89 0.75 8.42
N VAL A 1077 59.44 1.99 8.22
CA VAL A 1077 58.29 2.29 7.34
C VAL A 1077 58.62 1.98 5.88
N MET A 1078 59.85 2.29 5.42
CA MET A 1078 60.29 1.94 4.07
C MET A 1078 60.39 0.42 3.86
N GLU A 1079 60.91 -0.32 4.84
CA GLU A 1079 60.94 -1.79 4.79
C GLU A 1079 59.52 -2.38 4.78
N LEU A 1080 58.60 -1.82 5.57
CA LEU A 1080 57.21 -2.25 5.64
C LEU A 1080 56.45 -1.99 4.32
N PHE A 1081 56.67 -0.83 3.68
CA PHE A 1081 56.10 -0.55 2.35
C PHE A 1081 56.67 -1.47 1.27
N ALA A 1082 57.98 -1.75 1.31
CA ALA A 1082 58.61 -2.67 0.37
C ALA A 1082 58.12 -4.11 0.57
N ASP A 1083 57.95 -4.57 1.81
CA ASP A 1083 57.40 -5.90 2.12
C ASP A 1083 55.93 -6.01 1.72
N LEU A 1084 55.13 -4.96 1.97
CA LEU A 1084 53.72 -4.91 1.55
C LEU A 1084 53.61 -4.97 0.03
N ALA A 1085 54.44 -4.22 -0.69
CA ALA A 1085 54.47 -4.29 -2.15
C ALA A 1085 54.88 -5.68 -2.66
N THR A 1086 56.02 -6.21 -2.20
CA THR A 1086 56.62 -7.41 -2.80
C THR A 1086 55.97 -8.72 -2.38
N ARG A 1087 55.51 -8.83 -1.12
CA ARG A 1087 54.94 -10.07 -0.55
C ARG A 1087 53.42 -10.09 -0.59
N GLN A 1088 52.74 -9.00 -0.25
CA GLN A 1088 51.27 -8.99 -0.09
C GLN A 1088 50.52 -8.60 -1.37
N PHE A 1089 51.08 -7.71 -2.20
CA PHE A 1089 50.43 -7.23 -3.43
C PHE A 1089 51.31 -7.40 -4.68
N PRO A 1090 51.69 -8.64 -5.05
CA PRO A 1090 52.60 -8.88 -6.16
C PRO A 1090 52.08 -8.34 -7.50
N SER A 1091 50.75 -8.29 -7.68
CA SER A 1091 50.08 -7.82 -8.89
C SER A 1091 49.96 -6.29 -9.02
N HIS A 1092 50.22 -5.54 -7.94
CA HIS A 1092 50.07 -4.08 -7.91
C HIS A 1092 51.42 -3.38 -8.07
N GLN A 1093 51.44 -2.23 -8.75
CA GLN A 1093 52.63 -1.41 -8.93
C GLN A 1093 52.72 -0.30 -7.88
N PHE A 1094 53.86 -0.21 -7.20
CA PHE A 1094 54.16 0.84 -6.23
C PHE A 1094 55.30 1.71 -6.75
N ILE A 1095 55.10 3.03 -6.77
CA ILE A 1095 56.12 4.00 -7.20
C ILE A 1095 56.34 4.99 -6.06
N PHE A 1096 57.53 4.94 -5.47
CA PHE A 1096 57.94 5.78 -4.35
C PHE A 1096 58.98 6.80 -4.82
N PHE A 1097 58.71 8.07 -4.57
CA PHE A 1097 59.67 9.14 -4.82
C PHE A 1097 60.28 9.59 -3.50
N THR A 1098 61.61 9.64 -3.42
CA THR A 1098 62.32 10.06 -2.20
C THR A 1098 63.52 10.95 -2.54
N PRO A 1099 63.77 12.02 -1.78
CA PRO A 1099 64.94 12.88 -1.95
C PRO A 1099 66.21 12.30 -1.29
N GLN A 1100 66.07 11.24 -0.50
CA GLN A 1100 67.14 10.67 0.34
C GLN A 1100 67.56 9.29 -0.20
N GLY A 1101 68.80 8.85 0.09
CA GLY A 1101 69.42 7.67 -0.53
C GLY A 1101 68.61 6.37 -0.42
N VAL A 1102 68.52 5.63 -1.53
CA VAL A 1102 67.75 4.37 -1.69
C VAL A 1102 68.61 3.13 -1.95
N ALA A 1103 69.93 3.27 -1.89
CA ALA A 1103 70.90 2.22 -2.26
C ALA A 1103 70.71 0.93 -1.46
N ASP A 1104 70.30 1.03 -0.19
CA ASP A 1104 70.08 -0.10 0.71
C ASP A 1104 69.00 -1.08 0.21
N PHE A 1105 68.08 -0.62 -0.64
CA PHE A 1105 66.97 -1.42 -1.17
C PHE A 1105 67.30 -2.11 -2.49
N ALA A 1106 68.47 -1.86 -3.09
CA ALA A 1106 68.87 -2.40 -4.39
C ALA A 1106 68.93 -3.93 -4.44
N ARG A 1107 69.17 -4.56 -3.27
CA ARG A 1107 69.36 -6.01 -3.13
C ARG A 1107 68.06 -6.78 -2.87
N ARG A 1108 66.92 -6.09 -2.73
CA ARG A 1108 65.63 -6.75 -2.44
C ARG A 1108 64.99 -7.30 -3.73
N ASP A 1109 64.41 -8.49 -3.61
CA ASP A 1109 63.67 -9.13 -4.70
C ASP A 1109 62.46 -8.28 -5.13
N ARG A 1110 62.17 -8.24 -6.44
CA ARG A 1110 61.07 -7.46 -7.08
C ARG A 1110 61.11 -5.93 -6.92
N VAL A 1111 62.23 -5.36 -6.45
CA VAL A 1111 62.45 -3.91 -6.33
C VAL A 1111 63.30 -3.38 -7.49
N GLN A 1112 62.95 -2.23 -8.06
CA GLN A 1112 63.79 -1.47 -9.01
C GLN A 1112 64.12 -0.10 -8.44
N LEU A 1113 65.37 0.33 -8.60
CA LEU A 1113 65.82 1.67 -8.21
C LEU A 1113 66.13 2.50 -9.47
N PHE A 1114 65.69 3.74 -9.47
CA PHE A 1114 66.09 4.76 -10.43
C PHE A 1114 66.68 5.94 -9.68
N GLU A 1115 67.90 6.34 -10.01
CA GLU A 1115 68.53 7.52 -9.44
C GLU A 1115 68.58 8.63 -10.50
N MET A 1116 67.81 9.70 -10.27
CA MET A 1116 67.67 10.80 -11.21
C MET A 1116 68.88 11.75 -11.08
N PRO A 1117 69.65 11.97 -12.16
CA PRO A 1117 70.75 12.93 -12.14
C PRO A 1117 70.22 14.35 -11.92
N LYS A 1118 71.07 15.24 -11.38
CA LYS A 1118 70.74 16.68 -11.34
C LYS A 1118 70.57 17.18 -12.77
N VAL A 1119 69.45 17.83 -13.04
CA VAL A 1119 69.19 18.47 -14.32
C VAL A 1119 70.18 19.64 -14.46
N ARG A 1120 70.99 19.63 -15.53
CA ARG A 1120 71.81 20.80 -15.89
C ARG A 1120 70.86 21.83 -16.52
N ASN A 1121 70.82 23.04 -15.95
CA ASN A 1121 70.00 24.14 -16.45
C ASN A 1121 70.35 24.47 -17.91
#